data_AF-A0A1J5DI59-F1
#
_entry.id   AF-A0A1J5DI59-F1
#
_cell.length_a   1.000
_cell.length_b   1.000
_cell.length_c   1.000
_cell.angle_alpha   90.00
_cell.angle_beta   90.00
_cell.angle_gamma   90.00
#
_symmetry.space_group_name_H-M   'P 1'
#
loop_
_entity.id
_entity.type
_entity.pdbx_description
1 polymer ?
#
loop_
_entity_poly.entity_id
_entity_poly.type
_entity_poly.pdbx_seq_one_letter_code
_entity_poly.pdbx_strand_id
1 'polypeptide(L)'
;MTKSQWEMVMAKRYLLSHRRFLFVVLVWTLCVPCCGDGTRENDLSPEVTTSDVNEVGPSLDAVSDAPAGLCSRCHGDAETAAPPRDTAGHQETTERAVGAHRSHLAPSDWHNTITCEQCHRVPTDVLDVGHVDSRLPAELTWGDLASAQGAEPVWNGATCEATYCHGATLQPGGQSTVPNWTAVDGSQSACGSCHGIPPGGGHPIVSQCSACHPGLDSNFEFVNPSLHINGILDIAPGDCNACHGNADSTAPPQDTAGNTATSAVGVGAHRSHLGAADWHRQVVCEDCHLVPENLFDAGHIDTDRPAELNFGAVASADGTVPGFDGARCYAVYCHGATLLPGGSNSAPMWTTVDGTQAACGSCHSLPPLGDHPANANCEACHGAVVGANNTFNDASLHIDGVVEVTSGHPTDWATPDQHGTSFDNNGPGACTACHGAALDGGFSGVSCDSCHSASSPNWTTDCTFCHGGSDNQTGAPPFGVSGETAPTGLHVGAHSAHVEDTAMHKSFPCEACHLTPTDVFSRSHIDGGGVAEVTFSEADETHEGVYVNGTCSRLYCHGNGRSDNGTAQWTDDSALDCSSCHTIGNMSGQHFLHVQGGVGCADCHADTVSNNTTISKLKNHINGSIQVTVTTWDGQGCSPACHESEIW
;
A
#
# COMPACT_ATOMS: atom_id res chain seq x y z
N MET A 1 15.44 -20.04 9.67
CA MET A 1 15.32 -21.25 8.83
C MET A 1 15.93 -20.93 7.47
N THR A 2 16.61 -21.88 6.81
CA THR A 2 17.31 -21.63 5.55
C THR A 2 16.40 -21.81 4.33
N LYS A 3 16.76 -21.19 3.19
CA LYS A 3 16.00 -21.22 1.93
C LYS A 3 15.65 -22.65 1.45
N SER A 4 16.54 -23.62 1.69
CA SER A 4 16.32 -25.04 1.37
C SER A 4 15.26 -25.75 2.23
N GLN A 5 14.86 -25.18 3.37
CA GLN A 5 13.77 -25.74 4.20
C GLN A 5 12.38 -25.36 3.66
N TRP A 6 12.27 -24.28 2.88
CA TRP A 6 11.00 -23.86 2.26
C TRP A 6 10.64 -24.71 1.03
N GLU A 7 11.60 -25.02 0.18
CA GLU A 7 11.38 -25.77 -1.08
C GLU A 7 10.83 -27.19 -0.83
N MET A 8 11.27 -27.86 0.25
CA MET A 8 10.75 -29.19 0.64
C MET A 8 9.32 -29.17 1.22
N VAL A 9 8.84 -28.03 1.74
CA VAL A 9 7.47 -27.90 2.24
C VAL A 9 6.49 -27.69 1.09
N MET A 10 6.86 -26.89 0.09
CA MET A 10 6.04 -26.67 -1.11
C MET A 10 5.91 -27.93 -1.95
N ALA A 11 6.99 -28.68 -2.14
CA ALA A 11 6.99 -29.94 -2.90
C ALA A 11 6.06 -31.02 -2.29
N LYS A 12 5.84 -31.02 -0.97
CA LYS A 12 4.94 -31.98 -0.30
C LYS A 12 3.46 -31.59 -0.35
N ARG A 13 3.11 -30.32 -0.53
CA ARG A 13 1.70 -29.90 -0.70
C ARG A 13 1.19 -30.11 -2.13
N TYR A 14 2.06 -29.95 -3.14
CA TYR A 14 1.66 -30.06 -4.55
C TYR A 14 1.26 -31.49 -4.99
N LEU A 15 1.76 -32.52 -4.31
CA LEU A 15 1.52 -33.94 -4.63
C LEU A 15 0.23 -34.54 -4.04
N LEU A 16 -0.54 -33.76 -3.26
CA LEU A 16 -1.77 -34.23 -2.60
C LEU A 16 -3.08 -33.75 -3.26
N SER A 17 -3.04 -32.75 -4.14
CA SER A 17 -4.24 -32.16 -4.75
C SER A 17 -4.63 -32.72 -6.13
N HIS A 18 -3.73 -33.41 -6.84
CA HIS A 18 -3.94 -33.80 -8.24
C HIS A 18 -4.06 -35.32 -8.43
N ARG A 19 -5.12 -35.92 -7.88
CA ARG A 19 -5.43 -37.35 -8.08
C ARG A 19 -6.91 -37.64 -8.32
N ARG A 20 -7.47 -37.03 -9.36
CA ARG A 20 -8.66 -37.45 -10.13
C ARG A 20 -8.68 -36.71 -11.48
N PHE A 21 -9.38 -37.28 -12.47
CA PHE A 21 -9.44 -36.86 -13.88
C PHE A 21 -8.15 -37.00 -14.70
N LEU A 22 -8.07 -38.07 -15.50
CA LEU A 22 -7.99 -37.98 -16.97
C LEU A 22 -8.26 -39.36 -17.59
N PHE A 23 -9.25 -39.46 -18.46
CA PHE A 23 -9.46 -40.60 -19.37
C PHE A 23 -10.24 -40.12 -20.59
N VAL A 24 -10.01 -40.75 -21.76
CA VAL A 24 -10.63 -40.46 -23.07
C VAL A 24 -10.11 -39.20 -23.78
N VAL A 25 -9.77 -39.15 -25.09
CA VAL A 25 -9.34 -40.13 -26.14
C VAL A 25 -8.70 -39.28 -27.25
N LEU A 26 -7.60 -39.71 -27.90
CA LEU A 26 -7.38 -39.68 -29.37
C LEU A 26 -5.95 -40.08 -29.75
N VAL A 27 -5.78 -41.20 -30.47
CA VAL A 27 -4.70 -41.39 -31.46
C VAL A 27 -5.29 -42.17 -32.64
N TRP A 28 -4.96 -41.75 -33.86
CA TRP A 28 -5.48 -42.31 -35.12
C TRP A 28 -4.47 -43.23 -35.81
N THR A 29 -4.99 -44.16 -36.62
CA THR A 29 -4.33 -44.87 -37.74
C THR A 29 -3.04 -45.69 -37.50
N LEU A 30 -3.13 -46.99 -37.75
CA LEU A 30 -2.66 -47.60 -39.02
C LEU A 30 -3.15 -49.06 -39.15
N CYS A 31 -3.64 -49.43 -40.33
CA CYS A 31 -3.93 -50.82 -40.72
C CYS A 31 -2.88 -51.36 -41.72
N VAL A 32 -3.03 -52.66 -42.04
CA VAL A 32 -2.63 -53.39 -43.28
C VAL A 32 -1.34 -54.25 -43.14
N PRO A 33 -1.29 -55.54 -43.57
CA PRO A 33 -2.32 -56.62 -43.63
C PRO A 33 -1.76 -58.08 -43.39
N CYS A 34 -2.56 -59.10 -43.75
CA CYS A 34 -2.20 -60.43 -44.31
C CYS A 34 -1.74 -61.63 -43.44
N CYS A 35 -2.50 -62.74 -43.61
CA CYS A 35 -2.13 -64.18 -43.61
C CYS A 35 -1.51 -64.82 -42.34
N GLY A 36 -1.78 -66.09 -41.98
CA GLY A 36 -2.67 -67.12 -42.55
C GLY A 36 -2.44 -68.50 -41.86
N ASP A 37 -3.36 -69.46 -42.03
CA ASP A 37 -3.36 -70.87 -41.55
C ASP A 37 -3.15 -71.11 -40.02
N GLY A 38 -3.68 -72.14 -39.34
CA GLY A 38 -4.51 -73.32 -39.62
C GLY A 38 -4.40 -74.20 -38.34
N THR A 39 -5.40 -74.91 -37.79
CA THR A 39 -6.05 -76.12 -38.34
C THR A 39 -7.01 -76.75 -37.29
N ARG A 40 -8.14 -77.33 -37.75
CA ARG A 40 -8.80 -78.61 -37.28
C ARG A 40 -9.33 -78.75 -35.83
N GLU A 41 -10.43 -79.48 -35.54
CA GLU A 41 -11.52 -80.11 -36.33
C GLU A 41 -12.74 -80.46 -35.41
N ASN A 42 -13.97 -80.38 -35.96
CA ASN A 42 -15.19 -81.19 -35.71
C ASN A 42 -15.82 -81.28 -34.27
N ASP A 43 -17.13 -81.53 -34.06
CA ASP A 43 -18.19 -82.02 -34.97
C ASP A 43 -19.65 -81.72 -34.52
N LEU A 44 -20.61 -81.96 -35.43
CA LEU A 44 -22.06 -82.25 -35.29
C LEU A 44 -23.11 -81.13 -35.06
N SER A 45 -23.82 -80.82 -36.17
CA SER A 45 -25.28 -80.58 -36.20
C SER A 45 -26.01 -81.87 -36.64
N PRO A 46 -27.35 -81.88 -36.79
CA PRO A 46 -27.87 -81.80 -38.16
C PRO A 46 -29.19 -81.01 -38.35
N GLU A 47 -29.43 -80.62 -39.61
CA GLU A 47 -30.57 -79.85 -40.11
C GLU A 47 -31.81 -80.70 -40.45
N VAL A 48 -32.97 -80.05 -40.65
CA VAL A 48 -34.03 -80.51 -41.56
C VAL A 48 -34.54 -79.33 -42.41
N THR A 49 -34.91 -79.63 -43.65
CA THR A 49 -34.94 -78.75 -44.83
C THR A 49 -36.27 -78.03 -45.10
N THR A 50 -36.20 -76.91 -45.84
CA THR A 50 -37.36 -76.26 -46.50
C THR A 50 -37.55 -76.76 -47.95
N SER A 51 -38.83 -76.87 -48.38
CA SER A 51 -39.22 -76.87 -49.80
C SER A 51 -40.73 -76.61 -49.97
N ASP A 52 -41.09 -75.39 -50.38
CA ASP A 52 -42.03 -75.00 -51.45
C ASP A 52 -43.41 -75.69 -51.63
N VAL A 53 -44.54 -75.02 -51.94
CA VAL A 53 -44.99 -73.60 -51.97
C VAL A 53 -46.55 -73.55 -52.14
N ASN A 54 -47.16 -72.36 -51.98
CA ASN A 54 -48.53 -71.91 -52.37
C ASN A 54 -49.70 -72.36 -51.47
N GLU A 55 -50.70 -71.55 -51.09
CA GLU A 55 -51.03 -70.11 -51.14
C GLU A 55 -52.26 -69.90 -50.17
N VAL A 56 -52.82 -68.74 -49.78
CA VAL A 56 -52.67 -67.31 -50.13
C VAL A 56 -52.74 -66.48 -48.81
N GLY A 57 -52.01 -65.37 -48.68
CA GLY A 57 -52.24 -64.35 -47.64
C GLY A 57 -51.02 -63.46 -47.40
N PRO A 58 -51.10 -62.12 -47.49
CA PRO A 58 -49.91 -61.27 -47.42
C PRO A 58 -49.36 -61.15 -45.99
N SER A 59 -48.10 -61.55 -45.81
CA SER A 59 -47.28 -61.10 -44.66
C SER A 59 -47.10 -59.59 -44.73
N LEU A 60 -47.18 -58.91 -43.58
CA LEU A 60 -46.86 -57.49 -43.42
C LEU A 60 -45.55 -57.32 -42.64
N ASP A 61 -44.45 -57.82 -43.22
CA ASP A 61 -43.10 -57.45 -42.81
C ASP A 61 -42.75 -56.04 -43.30
N ALA A 62 -43.31 -55.00 -42.65
CA ALA A 62 -42.78 -53.62 -42.63
C ALA A 62 -43.68 -52.67 -41.81
N VAL A 63 -43.51 -52.59 -40.49
CA VAL A 63 -43.91 -51.37 -39.74
C VAL A 63 -42.97 -51.10 -38.56
N SER A 64 -42.04 -50.16 -38.73
CA SER A 64 -41.29 -49.52 -37.62
C SER A 64 -41.93 -48.18 -37.23
N ASP A 65 -43.26 -48.09 -37.36
CA ASP A 65 -44.11 -46.94 -37.12
C ASP A 65 -45.54 -47.47 -36.87
N ALA A 66 -45.76 -48.13 -35.73
CA ALA A 66 -47.11 -48.50 -35.32
C ALA A 66 -47.91 -47.21 -35.05
N PRO A 67 -48.96 -46.86 -35.83
CA PRO A 67 -49.70 -45.64 -35.58
C PRO A 67 -50.47 -45.78 -34.26
N ALA A 68 -50.79 -44.65 -33.61
CA ALA A 68 -51.72 -44.61 -32.47
C ALA A 68 -53.09 -45.30 -32.74
N GLY A 69 -53.40 -45.56 -34.02
CA GLY A 69 -54.52 -46.36 -34.52
C GLY A 69 -54.56 -47.85 -34.15
N LEU A 70 -53.54 -48.42 -33.48
CA LEU A 70 -53.61 -49.79 -32.95
C LEU A 70 -54.07 -49.84 -31.48
N CYS A 71 -53.49 -49.04 -30.59
CA CYS A 71 -53.88 -48.98 -29.17
C CYS A 71 -55.31 -48.45 -29.00
N SER A 72 -55.65 -47.39 -29.74
CA SER A 72 -56.99 -46.73 -29.76
C SER A 72 -58.17 -47.62 -30.16
N ARG A 73 -57.89 -48.86 -30.62
CA ARG A 73 -58.92 -49.89 -30.84
C ARG A 73 -59.45 -50.50 -29.55
N CYS A 74 -58.68 -50.42 -28.46
CA CYS A 74 -58.97 -51.03 -27.17
C CYS A 74 -59.06 -49.99 -26.04
N HIS A 75 -58.23 -48.94 -26.06
CA HIS A 75 -58.17 -47.88 -25.07
C HIS A 75 -57.58 -46.61 -25.71
N GLY A 76 -58.01 -45.42 -25.29
CA GLY A 76 -57.65 -44.16 -25.97
C GLY A 76 -58.68 -43.71 -27.01
N ASP A 77 -58.27 -42.83 -27.93
CA ASP A 77 -59.08 -42.29 -29.02
C ASP A 77 -58.25 -42.08 -30.30
N ALA A 78 -58.80 -41.37 -31.29
CA ALA A 78 -58.11 -41.05 -32.55
C ALA A 78 -56.92 -40.07 -32.39
N GLU A 79 -56.77 -39.43 -31.23
CA GLU A 79 -55.81 -38.36 -30.97
C GLU A 79 -54.65 -38.86 -30.11
N THR A 80 -54.91 -39.69 -29.10
CA THR A 80 -53.87 -40.36 -28.29
C THR A 80 -54.28 -41.76 -27.83
N ALA A 81 -53.29 -42.64 -27.68
CA ALA A 81 -53.47 -43.97 -27.08
C ALA A 81 -53.87 -43.92 -25.60
N ALA A 82 -53.73 -42.78 -24.91
CA ALA A 82 -54.07 -42.68 -23.49
C ALA A 82 -55.57 -42.40 -23.29
N PRO A 83 -56.24 -43.03 -22.31
CA PRO A 83 -57.69 -42.97 -22.16
C PRO A 83 -58.29 -41.55 -22.11
N PRO A 84 -59.24 -41.25 -23.00
CA PRO A 84 -60.56 -40.76 -22.64
C PRO A 84 -61.58 -41.93 -22.64
N ARG A 85 -61.11 -43.16 -22.87
CA ARG A 85 -61.85 -44.41 -22.94
C ARG A 85 -60.96 -45.52 -22.39
N ASP A 86 -61.41 -46.16 -21.31
CA ASP A 86 -60.76 -47.35 -20.78
C ASP A 86 -61.17 -48.62 -21.56
N THR A 87 -60.57 -49.76 -21.20
CA THR A 87 -60.86 -51.07 -21.82
C THR A 87 -62.27 -51.61 -21.54
N ALA A 88 -63.02 -50.99 -20.62
CA ALA A 88 -64.43 -51.29 -20.35
C ALA A 88 -65.40 -50.31 -21.05
N GLY A 89 -64.88 -49.25 -21.68
CA GLY A 89 -65.64 -48.24 -22.41
C GLY A 89 -66.06 -47.01 -21.60
N HIS A 90 -65.61 -46.86 -20.35
CA HIS A 90 -65.87 -45.67 -19.52
C HIS A 90 -65.06 -44.47 -20.01
N GLN A 91 -65.60 -43.26 -19.86
CA GLN A 91 -64.98 -42.04 -20.42
C GLN A 91 -64.89 -40.84 -19.47
N GLU A 92 -65.48 -40.93 -18.27
CA GLU A 92 -65.48 -39.84 -17.29
C GLU A 92 -64.17 -39.83 -16.49
N THR A 93 -63.57 -38.66 -16.28
CA THR A 93 -62.32 -38.53 -15.48
C THR A 93 -62.50 -38.91 -14.00
N THR A 94 -63.75 -39.03 -13.53
CA THR A 94 -64.08 -39.59 -12.22
C THR A 94 -63.78 -41.09 -12.10
N GLU A 95 -63.66 -41.80 -13.23
CA GLU A 95 -63.33 -43.22 -13.26
C GLU A 95 -61.82 -43.44 -13.20
N ARG A 96 -61.36 -44.30 -12.28
CA ARG A 96 -59.93 -44.55 -12.02
C ARG A 96 -59.14 -44.90 -13.29
N ALA A 97 -59.73 -45.66 -14.21
CA ALA A 97 -59.06 -46.10 -15.42
C ALA A 97 -58.94 -45.01 -16.50
N VAL A 98 -59.70 -43.90 -16.36
CA VAL A 98 -59.59 -42.72 -17.23
C VAL A 98 -58.79 -41.63 -16.52
N GLY A 99 -59.27 -41.13 -15.39
CA GLY A 99 -58.53 -40.23 -14.47
C GLY A 99 -57.80 -39.07 -15.13
N ALA A 100 -56.63 -38.74 -14.58
CA ALA A 100 -55.79 -37.63 -15.00
C ALA A 100 -54.79 -37.96 -16.14
N HIS A 101 -54.96 -39.05 -16.90
CA HIS A 101 -54.04 -39.41 -18.00
C HIS A 101 -53.81 -38.24 -18.97
N ARG A 102 -54.89 -37.62 -19.44
CA ARG A 102 -54.84 -36.50 -20.40
C ARG A 102 -54.16 -35.25 -19.82
N SER A 103 -54.23 -35.02 -18.50
CA SER A 103 -53.57 -33.89 -17.84
C SER A 103 -52.04 -33.98 -17.83
N HIS A 104 -51.48 -35.19 -17.91
CA HIS A 104 -50.03 -35.41 -17.90
C HIS A 104 -49.44 -35.49 -19.32
N LEU A 105 -50.21 -36.07 -20.25
CA LEU A 105 -49.76 -36.42 -21.61
C LEU A 105 -50.08 -35.35 -22.66
N ALA A 106 -51.03 -34.44 -22.41
CA ALA A 106 -51.30 -33.33 -23.32
C ALA A 106 -50.16 -32.29 -23.28
N PRO A 107 -49.92 -31.55 -24.38
CA PRO A 107 -49.10 -30.34 -24.33
C PRO A 107 -49.65 -29.38 -23.27
N SER A 108 -48.73 -28.82 -22.46
CA SER A 108 -49.06 -27.95 -21.33
C SER A 108 -48.40 -26.59 -21.48
N ASP A 109 -49.09 -25.57 -20.99
CA ASP A 109 -48.60 -24.20 -20.85
C ASP A 109 -47.86 -23.96 -19.53
N TRP A 110 -47.74 -24.97 -18.66
CA TRP A 110 -47.05 -24.83 -17.36
C TRP A 110 -46.09 -25.97 -16.97
N HIS A 111 -46.00 -27.09 -17.70
CA HIS A 111 -44.99 -28.13 -17.44
C HIS A 111 -44.47 -28.82 -18.71
N ASN A 112 -43.35 -29.53 -18.55
CA ASN A 112 -42.81 -30.46 -19.55
C ASN A 112 -43.76 -31.64 -19.77
N THR A 113 -43.93 -32.08 -21.04
CA THR A 113 -44.78 -33.22 -21.39
C THR A 113 -44.31 -34.49 -20.67
N ILE A 114 -45.20 -35.13 -19.92
CA ILE A 114 -44.90 -36.38 -19.20
C ILE A 114 -45.19 -37.55 -20.14
N THR A 115 -44.23 -38.44 -20.36
CA THR A 115 -44.41 -39.63 -21.20
C THR A 115 -44.98 -40.81 -20.41
N CYS A 116 -45.60 -41.78 -21.09
CA CYS A 116 -46.23 -42.93 -20.45
C CYS A 116 -45.25 -43.77 -19.60
N GLU A 117 -43.98 -43.84 -20.04
CA GLU A 117 -42.89 -44.56 -19.38
C GLU A 117 -42.56 -44.02 -17.98
N GLN A 118 -43.05 -42.83 -17.61
CA GLN A 118 -42.87 -42.29 -16.26
C GLN A 118 -43.73 -43.00 -15.21
N CYS A 119 -44.79 -43.70 -15.62
CA CYS A 119 -45.74 -44.37 -14.71
C CYS A 119 -45.78 -45.89 -14.89
N HIS A 120 -45.66 -46.39 -16.12
CA HIS A 120 -45.73 -47.82 -16.44
C HIS A 120 -44.92 -48.17 -17.68
N ARG A 121 -44.65 -49.47 -17.88
CA ARG A 121 -44.04 -49.94 -19.14
C ARG A 121 -44.99 -49.67 -20.29
N VAL A 122 -44.47 -49.16 -21.40
CA VAL A 122 -45.23 -49.03 -22.64
C VAL A 122 -44.99 -50.28 -23.48
N PRO A 123 -46.01 -51.12 -23.72
CA PRO A 123 -45.88 -52.30 -24.55
C PRO A 123 -45.77 -51.93 -26.03
N THR A 124 -45.01 -52.73 -26.78
CA THR A 124 -44.91 -52.66 -28.25
C THR A 124 -45.78 -53.69 -28.95
N ASP A 125 -46.08 -54.82 -28.31
CA ASP A 125 -47.03 -55.85 -28.72
C ASP A 125 -48.12 -56.09 -27.66
N VAL A 126 -49.25 -56.66 -28.05
CA VAL A 126 -50.35 -57.00 -27.15
C VAL A 126 -49.93 -58.00 -26.06
N LEU A 127 -48.96 -58.88 -26.32
CA LEU A 127 -48.49 -59.90 -25.38
C LEU A 127 -47.22 -59.51 -24.60
N ASP A 128 -46.75 -58.26 -24.73
CA ASP A 128 -45.62 -57.77 -23.95
C ASP A 128 -45.91 -57.74 -22.44
N VAL A 129 -44.85 -57.87 -21.65
CA VAL A 129 -44.90 -57.85 -20.18
C VAL A 129 -45.32 -56.47 -19.67
N GLY A 130 -46.41 -56.44 -18.89
CA GLY A 130 -47.02 -55.22 -18.35
C GLY A 130 -48.24 -54.73 -19.15
N HIS A 131 -48.93 -55.61 -19.89
CA HIS A 131 -50.11 -55.24 -20.70
C HIS A 131 -51.34 -56.11 -20.39
N VAL A 132 -51.48 -57.29 -21.03
CA VAL A 132 -52.59 -58.24 -20.73
C VAL A 132 -52.08 -59.59 -20.22
N ASP A 133 -50.78 -59.69 -19.93
CA ASP A 133 -50.14 -60.83 -19.28
C ASP A 133 -50.56 -60.98 -17.81
N SER A 134 -51.10 -59.91 -17.21
CA SER A 134 -51.59 -59.87 -15.83
C SER A 134 -53.08 -59.47 -15.75
N ARG A 135 -53.59 -59.39 -14.50
CA ARG A 135 -54.95 -58.95 -14.23
C ARG A 135 -54.95 -57.46 -13.86
N LEU A 136 -55.79 -56.69 -14.54
CA LEU A 136 -56.08 -55.26 -14.28
C LEU A 136 -56.09 -54.90 -12.77
N PRO A 137 -55.52 -53.74 -12.39
CA PRO A 137 -54.95 -52.68 -13.24
C PRO A 137 -53.58 -53.05 -13.83
N ALA A 138 -53.10 -52.26 -14.80
CA ALA A 138 -51.75 -52.41 -15.37
C ALA A 138 -50.66 -52.20 -14.31
N GLU A 139 -49.52 -52.89 -14.46
CA GLU A 139 -48.35 -52.74 -13.61
C GLU A 139 -47.76 -51.33 -13.70
N LEU A 140 -47.60 -50.68 -12.54
CA LEU A 140 -46.86 -49.43 -12.46
C LEU A 140 -45.36 -49.70 -12.30
N THR A 141 -44.57 -49.00 -13.09
CA THR A 141 -43.11 -48.95 -13.03
C THR A 141 -42.70 -47.51 -13.21
N TRP A 142 -42.25 -46.86 -12.14
CA TRP A 142 -41.93 -45.45 -12.15
C TRP A 142 -40.65 -45.16 -12.93
N GLY A 143 -40.70 -44.12 -13.77
CA GLY A 143 -39.55 -43.64 -14.52
C GLY A 143 -38.64 -42.73 -13.69
N ASP A 144 -37.53 -42.33 -14.31
CA ASP A 144 -36.49 -41.50 -13.69
C ASP A 144 -37.02 -40.14 -13.21
N LEU A 145 -37.98 -39.52 -13.94
CA LEU A 145 -38.53 -38.22 -13.57
C LEU A 145 -39.47 -38.33 -12.37
N ALA A 146 -40.32 -39.37 -12.31
CA ALA A 146 -41.20 -39.62 -11.18
C ALA A 146 -40.41 -39.87 -9.87
N SER A 147 -39.25 -40.53 -10.01
CA SER A 147 -38.34 -40.94 -8.92
C SER A 147 -37.19 -39.93 -8.68
N ALA A 148 -37.23 -38.76 -9.32
CA ALA A 148 -36.12 -37.81 -9.27
C ALA A 148 -35.88 -37.25 -7.85
N GLN A 149 -34.63 -36.86 -7.58
CA GLN A 149 -34.18 -36.35 -6.27
C GLN A 149 -34.41 -37.33 -5.09
N GLY A 150 -34.47 -38.63 -5.36
CA GLY A 150 -34.70 -39.66 -4.34
C GLY A 150 -36.17 -39.80 -3.91
N ALA A 151 -37.10 -39.39 -4.78
CA ALA A 151 -38.51 -39.72 -4.64
C ALA A 151 -38.72 -41.23 -4.80
N GLU A 152 -39.63 -41.80 -4.02
CA GLU A 152 -39.95 -43.24 -3.98
C GLU A 152 -41.45 -43.39 -4.26
N PRO A 153 -41.90 -43.31 -5.53
CA PRO A 153 -43.30 -43.05 -5.82
C PRO A 153 -44.21 -44.23 -5.45
N VAL A 154 -45.37 -43.92 -4.88
CA VAL A 154 -46.35 -44.93 -4.43
C VAL A 154 -47.74 -44.59 -4.99
N TRP A 155 -48.42 -45.60 -5.52
CA TRP A 155 -49.81 -45.50 -5.93
C TRP A 155 -50.67 -46.38 -5.03
N ASN A 156 -51.62 -45.77 -4.32
CA ASN A 156 -52.50 -46.49 -3.38
C ASN A 156 -53.85 -46.91 -4.00
N GLY A 157 -54.08 -46.60 -5.29
CA GLY A 157 -55.37 -46.80 -5.97
C GLY A 157 -56.28 -45.55 -6.01
N ALA A 158 -55.88 -44.42 -5.43
CA ALA A 158 -56.62 -43.16 -5.51
C ALA A 158 -55.69 -41.94 -5.62
N THR A 159 -54.58 -41.93 -4.90
CA THR A 159 -53.60 -40.84 -4.89
C THR A 159 -52.20 -41.31 -5.27
N CYS A 160 -51.45 -40.41 -5.90
CA CYS A 160 -50.01 -40.55 -6.12
C CYS A 160 -49.28 -39.94 -4.93
N GLU A 161 -48.56 -40.77 -4.18
CA GLU A 161 -47.77 -40.40 -3.00
C GLU A 161 -46.28 -40.45 -3.33
N ALA A 162 -45.47 -39.69 -2.58
CA ALA A 162 -44.00 -39.73 -2.62
C ALA A 162 -43.36 -39.53 -4.02
N THR A 163 -44.08 -38.90 -4.96
CA THR A 163 -43.64 -38.63 -6.34
C THR A 163 -42.96 -37.27 -6.46
N TYR A 164 -41.84 -37.17 -7.20
CA TYR A 164 -41.13 -35.91 -7.45
C TYR A 164 -42.03 -34.84 -8.09
N CYS A 165 -42.76 -35.20 -9.15
CA CYS A 165 -43.66 -34.30 -9.89
C CYS A 165 -44.82 -33.74 -9.05
N HIS A 166 -45.08 -34.33 -7.88
CA HIS A 166 -46.08 -33.87 -6.92
C HIS A 166 -45.44 -33.24 -5.68
N GLY A 167 -44.17 -32.87 -5.74
CA GLY A 167 -43.52 -32.08 -4.70
C GLY A 167 -42.99 -32.85 -3.49
N ALA A 168 -42.98 -34.19 -3.52
CA ALA A 168 -42.59 -35.01 -2.37
C ALA A 168 -41.16 -34.75 -1.86
N THR A 169 -40.25 -34.37 -2.77
CA THR A 169 -38.84 -34.06 -2.49
C THR A 169 -38.50 -32.57 -2.66
N LEU A 170 -39.49 -31.72 -2.98
CA LEU A 170 -39.30 -30.28 -3.11
C LEU A 170 -39.30 -29.59 -1.75
N GLN A 171 -38.84 -28.33 -1.71
CA GLN A 171 -38.85 -27.53 -0.48
C GLN A 171 -40.27 -27.34 0.07
N PRO A 172 -40.48 -27.39 1.40
CA PRO A 172 -41.80 -27.29 2.01
C PRO A 172 -42.57 -26.03 1.60
N GLY A 173 -43.89 -26.17 1.47
CA GLY A 173 -44.82 -25.07 1.15
C GLY A 173 -45.97 -25.47 0.22
N GLY A 174 -45.85 -26.60 -0.49
CA GLY A 174 -46.92 -27.14 -1.33
C GLY A 174 -48.18 -27.54 -0.54
N GLN A 175 -49.36 -27.18 -1.06
CA GLN A 175 -50.66 -27.44 -0.43
C GLN A 175 -51.36 -28.73 -0.92
N SER A 176 -50.83 -29.42 -1.94
CA SER A 176 -51.46 -30.59 -2.57
C SER A 176 -50.41 -31.56 -3.13
N THR A 177 -49.49 -32.00 -2.28
CA THR A 177 -48.39 -32.90 -2.64
C THR A 177 -48.76 -34.39 -2.73
N VAL A 178 -50.04 -34.71 -2.52
CA VAL A 178 -50.63 -36.05 -2.67
C VAL A 178 -51.94 -35.91 -3.45
N PRO A 179 -51.89 -35.65 -4.77
CA PRO A 179 -53.08 -35.39 -5.57
C PRO A 179 -53.92 -36.65 -5.78
N ASN A 180 -55.24 -36.46 -5.84
CA ASN A 180 -56.21 -37.48 -6.22
C ASN A 180 -56.32 -37.57 -7.74
N TRP A 181 -56.09 -38.77 -8.26
CA TRP A 181 -56.05 -39.10 -9.68
C TRP A 181 -57.35 -38.83 -10.45
N THR A 182 -58.50 -38.83 -9.78
CA THR A 182 -59.81 -38.61 -10.42
C THR A 182 -60.36 -37.19 -10.20
N ALA A 183 -59.60 -36.31 -9.55
CA ALA A 183 -59.94 -34.89 -9.38
C ALA A 183 -59.27 -34.04 -10.47
N VAL A 184 -59.91 -33.96 -11.64
CA VAL A 184 -59.42 -33.29 -12.86
C VAL A 184 -60.20 -31.99 -13.11
N ASP A 185 -60.15 -31.07 -12.15
CA ASP A 185 -60.84 -29.76 -12.19
C ASP A 185 -59.88 -28.55 -12.14
N GLY A 186 -58.57 -28.80 -12.16
CA GLY A 186 -57.51 -27.79 -12.06
C GLY A 186 -57.19 -27.31 -10.64
N SER A 187 -57.97 -27.71 -9.61
CA SER A 187 -57.72 -27.30 -8.22
C SER A 187 -56.36 -27.77 -7.70
N GLN A 188 -55.92 -28.96 -8.13
CA GLN A 188 -54.67 -29.59 -7.68
C GLN A 188 -53.43 -29.09 -8.43
N SER A 189 -53.59 -28.34 -9.53
CA SER A 189 -52.50 -27.78 -10.36
C SER A 189 -52.33 -26.26 -10.20
N ALA A 190 -53.02 -25.64 -9.24
CA ALA A 190 -52.83 -24.22 -8.94
C ALA A 190 -51.41 -23.91 -8.44
N CYS A 191 -50.93 -22.69 -8.71
CA CYS A 191 -49.71 -22.16 -8.10
C CYS A 191 -49.75 -22.28 -6.57
N GLY A 192 -48.73 -22.90 -5.98
CA GLY A 192 -48.69 -23.22 -4.54
C GLY A 192 -49.09 -24.66 -4.19
N SER A 193 -49.58 -25.47 -5.14
CA SER A 193 -49.98 -26.86 -4.88
C SER A 193 -48.77 -27.80 -4.66
N CYS A 194 -47.76 -27.75 -5.53
CA CYS A 194 -46.62 -28.67 -5.45
C CYS A 194 -45.48 -28.16 -4.55
N HIS A 195 -45.21 -26.85 -4.55
CA HIS A 195 -44.19 -26.19 -3.73
C HIS A 195 -44.66 -24.79 -3.30
N GLY A 196 -44.00 -24.20 -2.30
CA GLY A 196 -44.27 -22.81 -1.89
C GLY A 196 -43.85 -21.77 -2.94
N ILE A 197 -44.42 -20.57 -2.88
CA ILE A 197 -44.06 -19.44 -3.76
C ILE A 197 -43.78 -18.19 -2.90
N PRO A 198 -42.50 -17.77 -2.74
CA PRO A 198 -41.29 -18.50 -3.12
C PRO A 198 -41.16 -19.84 -2.35
N PRO A 199 -40.38 -20.81 -2.85
CA PRO A 199 -40.10 -22.03 -2.12
C PRO A 199 -39.36 -21.73 -0.80
N GLY A 200 -39.51 -22.59 0.20
CA GLY A 200 -38.80 -22.47 1.47
C GLY A 200 -37.28 -22.70 1.35
N GLY A 201 -36.59 -22.75 2.49
CA GLY A 201 -35.18 -23.17 2.53
C GLY A 201 -34.16 -22.12 2.09
N GLY A 202 -34.44 -20.83 2.33
CA GLY A 202 -33.47 -19.73 2.12
C GLY A 202 -33.68 -18.88 0.86
N HIS A 203 -34.72 -19.15 0.07
CA HIS A 203 -35.03 -18.36 -1.13
C HIS A 203 -35.20 -16.86 -0.79
N PRO A 204 -34.60 -15.93 -1.57
CA PRO A 204 -34.75 -14.50 -1.34
C PRO A 204 -36.22 -14.06 -1.51
N ILE A 205 -36.67 -13.13 -0.66
CA ILE A 205 -38.02 -12.57 -0.71
C ILE A 205 -38.03 -11.38 -1.69
N VAL A 206 -37.95 -11.71 -2.98
CA VAL A 206 -38.01 -10.76 -4.10
C VAL A 206 -39.24 -11.04 -4.97
N SER A 207 -39.82 -10.00 -5.57
CA SER A 207 -41.00 -10.12 -6.45
C SER A 207 -40.65 -10.43 -7.91
N GLN A 208 -39.37 -10.44 -8.27
CA GLN A 208 -38.89 -10.56 -9.65
C GLN A 208 -38.32 -11.96 -9.92
N CYS A 209 -39.16 -12.99 -9.82
CA CYS A 209 -38.72 -14.39 -9.96
C CYS A 209 -38.04 -14.70 -11.32
N SER A 210 -38.46 -14.02 -12.40
CA SER A 210 -37.83 -14.11 -13.72
C SER A 210 -36.37 -13.64 -13.79
N ALA A 211 -35.86 -12.94 -12.78
CA ALA A 211 -34.45 -12.57 -12.69
C ALA A 211 -33.53 -13.77 -12.39
N CYS A 212 -34.09 -14.88 -11.89
CA CYS A 212 -33.35 -16.10 -11.60
C CYS A 212 -33.95 -17.35 -12.28
N HIS A 213 -35.25 -17.36 -12.58
CA HIS A 213 -35.95 -18.50 -13.20
C HIS A 213 -36.23 -18.23 -14.68
N PRO A 214 -35.39 -18.72 -15.62
CA PRO A 214 -35.52 -18.41 -17.06
C PRO A 214 -36.75 -19.02 -17.73
N GLY A 215 -37.49 -19.92 -17.04
CA GLY A 215 -38.77 -20.45 -17.49
C GLY A 215 -39.97 -19.54 -17.22
N LEU A 216 -39.81 -18.45 -16.45
CA LEU A 216 -40.87 -17.53 -16.02
C LEU A 216 -40.62 -16.10 -16.51
N ASP A 217 -41.69 -15.36 -16.79
CA ASP A 217 -41.64 -13.90 -17.03
C ASP A 217 -41.93 -13.07 -15.77
N SER A 218 -41.90 -11.74 -15.91
CA SER A 218 -42.17 -10.79 -14.82
C SER A 218 -43.61 -10.81 -14.29
N ASN A 219 -44.54 -11.48 -14.98
CA ASN A 219 -45.94 -11.63 -14.60
C ASN A 219 -46.22 -12.97 -13.92
N PHE A 220 -45.19 -13.80 -13.68
CA PHE A 220 -45.29 -15.20 -13.23
C PHE A 220 -45.96 -16.14 -14.27
N GLU A 221 -45.88 -15.82 -15.56
CA GLU A 221 -46.30 -16.71 -16.65
C GLU A 221 -45.13 -17.58 -17.14
N PHE A 222 -45.40 -18.85 -17.46
CA PHE A 222 -44.38 -19.78 -17.96
C PHE A 222 -44.09 -19.53 -19.44
N VAL A 223 -42.96 -18.89 -19.72
CA VAL A 223 -42.47 -18.64 -21.10
C VAL A 223 -41.75 -19.83 -21.71
N ASN A 224 -41.26 -20.76 -20.88
CA ASN A 224 -40.77 -22.06 -21.35
C ASN A 224 -41.22 -23.20 -20.42
N PRO A 225 -42.43 -23.75 -20.64
CA PRO A 225 -43.00 -24.82 -19.81
C PRO A 225 -42.12 -26.06 -19.72
N SER A 226 -41.28 -26.34 -20.73
CA SER A 226 -40.40 -27.52 -20.73
C SER A 226 -39.30 -27.52 -19.67
N LEU A 227 -39.05 -26.37 -19.02
CA LEU A 227 -38.13 -26.26 -17.87
C LEU A 227 -38.83 -26.56 -16.52
N HIS A 228 -40.16 -26.65 -16.48
CA HIS A 228 -40.89 -26.92 -15.25
C HIS A 228 -41.31 -28.41 -15.20
N ILE A 229 -40.95 -29.08 -14.09
CA ILE A 229 -41.09 -30.53 -13.92
C ILE A 229 -40.25 -31.33 -14.95
N ASN A 230 -38.95 -31.03 -15.02
CA ASN A 230 -37.96 -31.77 -15.83
C ASN A 230 -36.90 -32.52 -14.99
N GLY A 231 -36.94 -32.40 -13.65
CA GLY A 231 -35.98 -33.02 -12.73
C GLY A 231 -34.76 -32.15 -12.38
N ILE A 232 -34.58 -31.01 -13.07
CA ILE A 232 -33.42 -30.12 -12.97
C ILE A 232 -33.84 -28.82 -12.26
N LEU A 233 -32.93 -28.22 -11.49
CA LEU A 233 -33.11 -26.88 -10.96
C LEU A 233 -32.58 -25.86 -11.97
N ASP A 234 -33.43 -25.45 -12.91
CA ASP A 234 -33.10 -24.42 -13.90
C ASP A 234 -33.11 -23.03 -13.26
N ILE A 235 -31.92 -22.56 -12.91
CA ILE A 235 -31.65 -21.17 -12.50
C ILE A 235 -30.59 -20.54 -13.39
N ALA A 236 -30.83 -19.30 -13.77
CA ALA A 236 -29.89 -18.45 -14.48
C ALA A 236 -29.64 -17.19 -13.63
N PRO A 237 -28.76 -17.26 -12.62
CA PRO A 237 -28.38 -16.07 -11.86
C PRO A 237 -27.72 -15.07 -12.84
N GLY A 238 -28.30 -13.87 -12.94
CA GLY A 238 -27.70 -12.75 -13.67
C GLY A 238 -26.53 -12.11 -12.92
N ASP A 239 -26.18 -10.89 -13.32
CA ASP A 239 -25.23 -10.05 -12.60
C ASP A 239 -25.61 -9.90 -11.11
N CYS A 240 -24.65 -9.66 -10.21
CA CYS A 240 -24.90 -9.62 -8.76
C CYS A 240 -26.00 -8.61 -8.37
N ASN A 241 -26.19 -7.55 -9.18
CA ASN A 241 -27.22 -6.54 -9.02
C ASN A 241 -28.67 -7.02 -9.22
N ALA A 242 -28.87 -8.26 -9.66
CA ALA A 242 -30.17 -8.92 -9.68
C ALA A 242 -30.72 -9.21 -8.26
N CYS A 243 -29.83 -9.37 -7.26
CA CYS A 243 -30.20 -9.74 -5.88
C CYS A 243 -29.96 -8.63 -4.86
N HIS A 244 -28.89 -7.84 -5.03
CA HIS A 244 -28.49 -6.74 -4.14
C HIS A 244 -27.73 -5.70 -4.94
N GLY A 245 -27.94 -4.40 -4.68
CA GLY A 245 -27.39 -3.37 -5.57
C GLY A 245 -28.47 -2.61 -6.33
N ASN A 246 -28.10 -2.07 -7.49
CA ASN A 246 -29.00 -1.54 -8.50
C ASN A 246 -28.37 -1.67 -9.90
N ALA A 247 -29.09 -1.26 -10.95
CA ALA A 247 -28.60 -1.29 -12.33
C ALA A 247 -27.22 -0.64 -12.52
N ASP A 248 -26.89 0.39 -11.72
CA ASP A 248 -25.63 1.13 -11.83
C ASP A 248 -24.47 0.54 -11.01
N SER A 249 -24.73 -0.29 -9.99
CA SER A 249 -23.68 -0.89 -9.14
C SER A 249 -24.21 -1.97 -8.18
N THR A 250 -23.42 -3.03 -8.05
CA THR A 250 -23.62 -4.18 -7.15
C THR A 250 -23.46 -3.81 -5.67
N ALA A 251 -22.63 -2.81 -5.33
CA ALA A 251 -22.52 -2.28 -3.98
C ALA A 251 -23.90 -1.81 -3.49
N PRO A 252 -24.48 -2.35 -2.39
CA PRO A 252 -25.88 -2.08 -2.04
C PRO A 252 -26.23 -0.59 -1.90
N PRO A 253 -27.07 0.00 -2.78
CA PRO A 253 -27.98 1.09 -2.39
C PRO A 253 -29.32 0.51 -1.90
N GLN A 254 -29.54 -0.79 -2.11
CA GLN A 254 -30.63 -1.62 -1.66
C GLN A 254 -30.05 -2.97 -1.22
N ASP A 255 -30.41 -3.43 -0.02
CA ASP A 255 -29.98 -4.72 0.52
C ASP A 255 -30.92 -5.87 0.13
N THR A 256 -30.54 -7.11 0.46
CA THR A 256 -31.33 -8.34 0.22
C THR A 256 -32.57 -8.50 1.12
N ALA A 257 -32.96 -7.44 1.86
CA ALA A 257 -34.24 -7.30 2.54
C ALA A 257 -35.05 -6.10 2.00
N GLY A 258 -34.55 -5.43 0.95
CA GLY A 258 -35.20 -4.31 0.28
C GLY A 258 -34.95 -2.94 0.92
N ASN A 259 -34.17 -2.83 2.01
CA ASN A 259 -33.87 -1.55 2.65
C ASN A 259 -32.95 -0.72 1.77
N THR A 260 -33.16 0.59 1.71
CA THR A 260 -32.32 1.53 0.93
C THR A 260 -31.65 2.63 1.76
N ALA A 261 -31.98 2.74 3.05
CA ALA A 261 -31.39 3.73 3.94
C ALA A 261 -30.03 3.24 4.47
N THR A 262 -29.02 4.10 4.46
CA THR A 262 -27.67 3.81 5.03
C THR A 262 -27.71 3.50 6.54
N SER A 263 -28.82 3.82 7.22
CA SER A 263 -29.07 3.40 8.61
C SER A 263 -29.32 1.89 8.77
N ALA A 264 -29.60 1.16 7.69
CA ALA A 264 -29.72 -0.30 7.69
C ALA A 264 -28.34 -0.94 7.49
N VAL A 265 -27.99 -1.95 8.30
CA VAL A 265 -26.66 -2.59 8.28
C VAL A 265 -26.33 -3.23 6.91
N GLY A 266 -27.34 -3.75 6.19
CA GLY A 266 -27.15 -4.31 4.84
C GLY A 266 -26.84 -3.27 3.75
N VAL A 267 -27.07 -1.98 4.02
CA VAL A 267 -26.74 -0.86 3.10
C VAL A 267 -25.51 -0.12 3.61
N GLY A 268 -25.57 0.42 4.82
CA GLY A 268 -24.44 1.02 5.53
C GLY A 268 -23.61 2.02 4.72
N ALA A 269 -22.29 1.94 4.89
CA ALA A 269 -21.31 2.82 4.25
C ALA A 269 -20.69 2.23 2.97
N HIS A 270 -21.27 1.19 2.34
CA HIS A 270 -20.72 0.58 1.11
C HIS A 270 -20.40 1.61 0.03
N ARG A 271 -21.34 2.52 -0.24
CA ARG A 271 -21.21 3.56 -1.28
C ARG A 271 -20.18 4.64 -0.95
N SER A 272 -19.84 4.84 0.33
CA SER A 272 -18.78 5.76 0.76
C SER A 272 -17.39 5.18 0.55
N HIS A 273 -17.23 3.85 0.63
CA HIS A 273 -15.94 3.19 0.45
C HIS A 273 -15.64 2.91 -1.04
N LEU A 274 -16.61 2.33 -1.76
CA LEU A 274 -16.45 1.90 -3.16
C LEU A 274 -16.60 3.06 -4.18
N GLY A 275 -16.98 4.25 -3.71
CA GLY A 275 -17.05 5.45 -4.54
C GLY A 275 -15.67 6.01 -4.89
N ALA A 276 -15.59 6.80 -5.96
CA ALA A 276 -14.40 7.61 -6.22
C ALA A 276 -14.26 8.69 -5.14
N ALA A 277 -13.05 8.88 -4.62
CA ALA A 277 -12.75 9.84 -3.57
C ALA A 277 -11.53 10.71 -3.94
N ASP A 278 -11.50 11.91 -3.39
CA ASP A 278 -10.45 12.91 -3.51
C ASP A 278 -9.50 12.94 -2.30
N TRP A 279 -9.67 12.01 -1.36
CA TRP A 279 -8.87 11.93 -0.13
C TRP A 279 -8.41 10.52 0.28
N HIS A 280 -8.76 9.45 -0.44
CA HIS A 280 -8.24 8.09 -0.15
C HIS A 280 -8.15 7.23 -1.41
N ARG A 281 -7.37 6.15 -1.35
CA ARG A 281 -7.33 5.13 -2.41
C ARG A 281 -8.71 4.54 -2.65
N GLN A 282 -9.00 4.17 -3.90
CA GLN A 282 -10.22 3.43 -4.21
C GLN A 282 -10.24 2.11 -3.42
N VAL A 283 -11.22 1.98 -2.53
CA VAL A 283 -11.51 0.71 -1.84
C VAL A 283 -12.20 -0.20 -2.83
N VAL A 284 -11.91 -1.50 -2.77
CA VAL A 284 -12.54 -2.53 -3.60
C VAL A 284 -13.25 -3.56 -2.72
N CYS A 285 -14.09 -4.41 -3.31
CA CYS A 285 -14.88 -5.38 -2.55
C CYS A 285 -13.98 -6.37 -1.78
N GLU A 286 -12.85 -6.73 -2.38
CA GLU A 286 -11.81 -7.63 -1.86
C GLU A 286 -11.04 -7.05 -0.64
N ASP A 287 -11.21 -5.75 -0.33
CA ASP A 287 -10.68 -5.17 0.90
C ASP A 287 -11.50 -5.59 2.15
N CYS A 288 -12.72 -6.11 1.96
CA CYS A 288 -13.65 -6.47 3.05
C CYS A 288 -14.29 -7.87 2.94
N HIS A 289 -14.50 -8.39 1.72
CA HIS A 289 -15.21 -9.64 1.48
C HIS A 289 -14.46 -10.54 0.49
N LEU A 290 -14.73 -11.84 0.56
CA LEU A 290 -14.46 -12.72 -0.59
C LEU A 290 -15.56 -12.46 -1.62
N VAL A 291 -15.19 -11.98 -2.81
CA VAL A 291 -16.16 -11.77 -3.89
C VAL A 291 -16.42 -13.12 -4.58
N PRO A 292 -17.67 -13.62 -4.56
CA PRO A 292 -18.01 -14.91 -5.18
C PRO A 292 -18.08 -14.79 -6.71
N GLU A 293 -17.69 -15.85 -7.44
CA GLU A 293 -17.96 -15.96 -8.88
C GLU A 293 -19.35 -16.57 -9.13
N ASN A 294 -19.85 -17.40 -8.20
CA ASN A 294 -21.08 -18.17 -8.32
C ASN A 294 -21.96 -18.03 -7.06
N LEU A 295 -23.27 -18.25 -7.22
CA LEU A 295 -24.26 -18.14 -6.14
C LEU A 295 -23.90 -18.96 -4.89
N PHE A 296 -23.32 -20.15 -5.05
CA PHE A 296 -23.02 -21.08 -3.95
C PHE A 296 -21.53 -21.13 -3.56
N ASP A 297 -20.73 -20.16 -3.98
CA ASP A 297 -19.35 -20.03 -3.52
C ASP A 297 -19.30 -19.64 -2.05
N ALA A 298 -18.21 -20.00 -1.36
CA ALA A 298 -18.06 -19.76 0.07
C ALA A 298 -17.94 -18.27 0.41
N GLY A 299 -18.75 -17.82 1.38
CA GLY A 299 -18.84 -16.41 1.79
C GLY A 299 -19.98 -15.64 1.14
N HIS A 300 -21.04 -16.33 0.66
CA HIS A 300 -22.15 -15.69 -0.05
C HIS A 300 -23.54 -16.07 0.51
N ILE A 301 -24.15 -17.17 0.05
CA ILE A 301 -25.42 -17.70 0.60
C ILE A 301 -25.27 -19.11 1.17
N ASP A 302 -24.04 -19.55 1.41
CA ASP A 302 -23.72 -20.82 2.07
C ASP A 302 -23.92 -20.78 3.60
N THR A 303 -24.13 -19.59 4.17
CA THR A 303 -24.34 -19.35 5.61
C THR A 303 -25.50 -18.38 5.90
N ASP A 304 -25.93 -18.34 7.17
CA ASP A 304 -26.94 -17.39 7.65
C ASP A 304 -26.38 -15.96 7.70
N ARG A 305 -27.20 -14.98 7.30
CA ARG A 305 -26.85 -13.54 7.30
C ARG A 305 -26.34 -13.05 8.67
N PRO A 306 -25.39 -12.09 8.73
CA PRO A 306 -24.81 -11.31 7.61
C PRO A 306 -23.69 -12.05 6.88
N ALA A 307 -23.39 -11.61 5.66
CA ALA A 307 -22.27 -12.14 4.86
C ALA A 307 -20.92 -12.01 5.57
N GLU A 308 -20.04 -12.98 5.39
CA GLU A 308 -18.73 -13.02 6.04
C GLU A 308 -17.83 -11.88 5.59
N LEU A 309 -17.18 -11.24 6.56
CA LEU A 309 -16.10 -10.30 6.32
C LEU A 309 -14.77 -11.06 6.32
N ASN A 310 -14.01 -10.89 5.23
CA ASN A 310 -12.65 -11.36 5.08
C ASN A 310 -11.80 -10.15 4.66
N PHE A 311 -11.25 -9.47 5.67
CA PHE A 311 -10.55 -8.21 5.48
C PHE A 311 -9.24 -8.41 4.72
N GLY A 312 -9.05 -7.59 3.67
CA GLY A 312 -7.89 -7.65 2.79
C GLY A 312 -6.58 -7.22 3.46
N ALA A 313 -5.50 -7.25 2.68
CA ALA A 313 -4.15 -6.95 3.17
C ALA A 313 -4.00 -5.52 3.69
N VAL A 314 -4.62 -4.52 3.04
CA VAL A 314 -4.56 -3.11 3.45
C VAL A 314 -5.31 -2.90 4.77
N ALA A 315 -6.52 -3.44 4.88
CA ALA A 315 -7.30 -3.39 6.12
C ALA A 315 -6.56 -4.03 7.31
N SER A 316 -5.76 -5.07 7.04
CA SER A 316 -4.95 -5.85 7.99
C SER A 316 -3.49 -5.39 8.12
N ALA A 317 -3.13 -4.22 7.59
CA ALA A 317 -1.76 -3.70 7.63
C ALA A 317 -1.28 -3.39 9.07
N ASP A 318 0.04 -3.26 9.25
CA ASP A 318 0.72 -3.08 10.55
C ASP A 318 0.35 -4.10 11.65
N GLY A 319 -0.08 -5.31 11.25
CA GLY A 319 -0.43 -6.38 12.18
C GLY A 319 -1.77 -6.15 12.89
N THR A 320 -2.63 -5.30 12.34
CA THR A 320 -4.03 -5.20 12.75
C THR A 320 -4.75 -6.54 12.63
N VAL A 321 -5.81 -6.72 13.43
CA VAL A 321 -6.76 -7.84 13.32
C VAL A 321 -8.14 -7.23 13.16
N PRO A 322 -8.54 -6.85 11.94
CA PRO A 322 -9.79 -6.16 11.67
C PRO A 322 -11.01 -6.97 12.11
N GLY A 323 -12.04 -6.28 12.57
CA GLY A 323 -13.30 -6.90 12.96
C GLY A 323 -14.50 -5.98 12.83
N PHE A 324 -15.68 -6.59 12.90
CA PHE A 324 -16.97 -5.90 12.86
C PHE A 324 -17.88 -6.47 13.96
N ASP A 325 -18.40 -5.62 14.84
CA ASP A 325 -19.23 -6.03 15.99
C ASP A 325 -20.74 -6.16 15.67
N GLY A 326 -21.11 -5.99 14.40
CA GLY A 326 -22.51 -5.85 13.94
C GLY A 326 -22.97 -4.40 13.77
N ALA A 327 -22.18 -3.42 14.25
CA ALA A 327 -22.47 -2.00 14.14
C ALA A 327 -21.23 -1.13 13.83
N ARG A 328 -20.05 -1.49 14.33
CA ARG A 328 -18.79 -0.76 14.16
C ARG A 328 -17.70 -1.65 13.56
N CYS A 329 -16.93 -1.06 12.66
CA CYS A 329 -15.63 -1.60 12.28
C CYS A 329 -14.62 -1.24 13.36
N TYR A 330 -13.79 -2.18 13.81
CA TYR A 330 -12.78 -1.96 14.84
C TYR A 330 -11.47 -2.65 14.49
N ALA A 331 -10.37 -2.16 15.05
CA ALA A 331 -9.01 -2.66 14.80
C ALA A 331 -8.65 -2.73 13.30
N VAL A 332 -9.21 -1.84 12.47
CA VAL A 332 -8.94 -1.75 11.02
C VAL A 332 -7.86 -0.70 10.77
N TYR A 333 -6.83 -1.04 9.98
CA TYR A 333 -5.76 -0.10 9.61
C TYR A 333 -6.32 1.18 8.97
N CYS A 334 -7.26 1.04 8.03
CA CYS A 334 -7.90 2.15 7.30
C CYS A 334 -8.67 3.14 8.19
N HIS A 335 -8.93 2.78 9.45
CA HIS A 335 -9.57 3.65 10.44
C HIS A 335 -8.59 4.13 11.52
N GLY A 336 -7.29 3.91 11.34
CA GLY A 336 -6.26 4.40 12.25
C GLY A 336 -5.99 3.51 13.46
N ALA A 337 -6.32 2.22 13.41
CA ALA A 337 -6.15 1.32 14.56
C ALA A 337 -4.70 1.16 15.05
N THR A 338 -3.71 1.26 14.15
CA THR A 338 -2.26 1.19 14.43
C THR A 338 -1.52 2.48 14.14
N LEU A 339 -2.21 3.50 13.60
CA LEU A 339 -1.61 4.82 13.40
C LEU A 339 -1.24 5.43 14.75
N LEU A 340 -0.30 6.36 14.72
CA LEU A 340 0.15 7.08 15.91
C LEU A 340 -1.05 7.73 16.63
N PRO A 341 -1.11 7.68 17.98
CA PRO A 341 -2.28 8.15 18.74
C PRO A 341 -2.68 9.58 18.38
N GLY A 342 -3.96 9.92 18.55
CA GLY A 342 -4.46 11.29 18.35
C GLY A 342 -5.68 11.41 17.43
N GLY A 343 -6.04 10.33 16.72
CA GLY A 343 -7.34 10.22 16.06
C GLY A 343 -8.50 10.23 17.07
N SER A 344 -9.57 10.93 16.73
CA SER A 344 -10.79 11.04 17.56
C SER A 344 -11.80 9.91 17.34
N ASN A 345 -11.69 9.13 16.26
CA ASN A 345 -12.58 8.01 15.94
C ASN A 345 -11.86 6.93 15.09
N SER A 346 -11.36 5.89 15.77
CA SER A 346 -10.78 4.70 15.12
C SER A 346 -11.66 3.45 15.15
N ALA A 347 -12.93 3.62 15.51
CA ALA A 347 -13.94 2.56 15.49
C ALA A 347 -15.29 3.09 14.95
N PRO A 348 -15.35 3.51 13.67
CA PRO A 348 -16.51 4.18 13.10
C PRO A 348 -17.75 3.28 13.06
N MET A 349 -18.92 3.92 13.20
CA MET A 349 -20.22 3.31 13.07
C MET A 349 -20.55 3.10 11.58
N TRP A 350 -20.79 1.86 11.18
CA TRP A 350 -21.05 1.46 9.79
C TRP A 350 -22.29 2.12 9.17
N THR A 351 -23.28 2.45 9.99
CA THR A 351 -24.55 3.05 9.60
C THR A 351 -24.60 4.58 9.73
N THR A 352 -23.49 5.22 10.10
CA THR A 352 -23.37 6.70 10.18
C THR A 352 -22.65 7.22 8.94
N VAL A 353 -23.45 7.67 7.97
CA VAL A 353 -22.99 8.20 6.67
C VAL A 353 -23.39 9.67 6.51
N ASP A 354 -22.76 10.53 7.31
CA ASP A 354 -23.01 11.98 7.37
C ASP A 354 -21.74 12.83 7.14
N GLY A 355 -20.62 12.18 6.83
CA GLY A 355 -19.30 12.79 6.64
C GLY A 355 -18.53 13.09 7.94
N THR A 356 -19.15 13.02 9.11
CA THR A 356 -18.48 13.37 10.39
C THR A 356 -17.33 12.43 10.74
N GLN A 357 -17.43 11.16 10.34
CA GLN A 357 -16.43 10.13 10.62
C GLN A 357 -15.23 10.13 9.66
N ALA A 358 -15.29 10.92 8.58
CA ALA A 358 -14.23 11.07 7.57
C ALA A 358 -13.50 12.43 7.68
N ALA A 359 -13.80 13.21 8.72
CA ALA A 359 -13.17 14.51 8.91
C ALA A 359 -11.68 14.37 9.28
N CYS A 360 -10.87 15.34 8.86
CA CYS A 360 -9.50 15.52 9.34
C CYS A 360 -9.45 15.47 10.88
N GLY A 361 -8.57 14.64 11.46
CA GLY A 361 -8.54 14.39 12.90
C GLY A 361 -9.35 13.17 13.38
N SER A 362 -10.08 12.47 12.50
CA SER A 362 -10.79 11.23 12.87
C SER A 362 -9.84 10.05 13.06
N CYS A 363 -9.04 9.68 12.05
CA CYS A 363 -8.17 8.49 12.12
C CYS A 363 -6.82 8.75 12.80
N HIS A 364 -6.21 9.92 12.57
CA HIS A 364 -4.96 10.37 13.20
C HIS A 364 -5.04 11.88 13.47
N SER A 365 -4.19 12.41 14.34
CA SER A 365 -4.08 13.87 14.56
C SER A 365 -3.33 14.57 13.42
N LEU A 366 -3.38 15.90 13.39
CA LEU A 366 -2.67 16.73 12.42
C LEU A 366 -1.73 17.72 13.13
N PRO A 367 -0.39 17.51 13.11
CA PRO A 367 0.29 16.27 12.70
C PRO A 367 0.00 15.07 13.64
N PRO A 368 0.37 13.84 13.27
CA PRO A 368 0.34 12.68 14.17
C PRO A 368 1.11 12.92 15.48
N LEU A 369 0.72 12.29 16.60
CA LEU A 369 1.47 12.38 17.86
C LEU A 369 2.69 11.44 17.87
N GLY A 370 3.47 11.45 18.95
CA GLY A 370 4.69 10.65 19.10
C GLY A 370 5.92 11.46 18.72
N ASP A 371 6.89 10.81 18.06
CA ASP A 371 8.16 11.43 17.66
C ASP A 371 8.05 12.26 16.35
N HIS A 372 6.83 12.43 15.82
CA HIS A 372 6.57 13.25 14.63
C HIS A 372 6.82 14.74 14.92
N PRO A 373 7.53 15.47 14.04
CA PRO A 373 7.77 16.90 14.24
C PRO A 373 6.45 17.70 14.24
N ALA A 374 6.38 18.70 15.12
CA ALA A 374 5.25 19.63 15.24
C ALA A 374 5.28 20.72 14.14
N ASN A 375 5.30 20.30 12.87
CA ASN A 375 5.32 21.17 11.70
C ASN A 375 3.95 21.15 10.99
N ALA A 376 3.50 22.31 10.51
CA ALA A 376 2.24 22.46 9.76
C ALA A 376 2.42 22.31 8.24
N ASN A 377 3.65 22.41 7.73
CA ASN A 377 3.97 22.26 6.31
C ASN A 377 4.22 20.77 5.99
N CYS A 378 3.17 19.95 6.08
CA CYS A 378 3.23 18.50 5.90
C CYS A 378 3.82 18.10 4.54
N GLU A 379 3.62 18.90 3.50
CA GLU A 379 4.11 18.70 2.14
C GLU A 379 5.65 18.70 2.03
N ALA A 380 6.37 19.23 3.02
CA ALA A 380 7.83 19.21 3.06
C ALA A 380 8.40 17.77 3.25
N CYS A 381 7.61 16.86 3.83
CA CYS A 381 7.97 15.46 4.04
C CYS A 381 7.05 14.50 3.29
N HIS A 382 5.76 14.83 3.16
CA HIS A 382 4.71 13.99 2.58
C HIS A 382 4.19 14.53 1.23
N GLY A 383 4.99 15.35 0.53
CA GLY A 383 4.60 16.11 -0.67
C GLY A 383 4.05 15.31 -1.85
N ALA A 384 4.29 14.00 -1.89
CA ALA A 384 3.65 13.10 -2.86
C ALA A 384 2.14 12.96 -2.63
N VAL A 385 1.71 12.96 -1.36
CA VAL A 385 0.33 12.67 -0.94
C VAL A 385 -0.41 13.96 -0.56
N VAL A 386 0.23 14.83 0.23
CA VAL A 386 -0.37 16.05 0.76
C VAL A 386 0.35 17.30 0.23
N GLY A 387 -0.45 18.30 -0.14
CA GLY A 387 -0.02 19.63 -0.55
C GLY A 387 -0.42 20.70 0.47
N ALA A 388 -0.15 21.96 0.11
CA ALA A 388 -0.38 23.11 0.98
C ALA A 388 -1.84 23.21 1.47
N ASN A 389 -2.02 23.54 2.75
CA ASN A 389 -3.32 23.58 3.44
C ASN A 389 -4.03 22.21 3.58
N ASN A 390 -3.27 21.12 3.64
CA ASN A 390 -3.79 19.74 3.81
C ASN A 390 -4.69 19.26 2.67
N THR A 391 -4.49 19.76 1.45
CA THR A 391 -5.13 19.20 0.25
C THR A 391 -4.39 17.94 -0.19
N PHE A 392 -5.08 16.96 -0.79
CA PHE A 392 -4.39 15.80 -1.37
C PHE A 392 -3.85 16.12 -2.77
N ASN A 393 -2.56 15.86 -2.99
CA ASN A 393 -1.92 15.91 -4.31
C ASN A 393 -2.19 14.63 -5.09
N ASP A 394 -2.11 13.48 -4.42
CA ASP A 394 -2.56 12.18 -4.93
C ASP A 394 -3.30 11.42 -3.83
N ALA A 395 -4.63 11.35 -3.98
CA ALA A 395 -5.50 10.63 -3.06
C ALA A 395 -5.25 9.11 -3.08
N SER A 396 -4.71 8.56 -4.17
CA SER A 396 -4.52 7.11 -4.32
C SER A 396 -3.42 6.53 -3.43
N LEU A 397 -2.56 7.38 -2.89
CA LEU A 397 -1.53 7.05 -1.92
C LEU A 397 -2.01 7.18 -0.47
N HIS A 398 -3.14 7.85 -0.21
CA HIS A 398 -3.65 7.97 1.16
C HIS A 398 -4.50 6.74 1.52
N ILE A 399 -4.12 6.08 2.63
CA ILE A 399 -4.76 4.85 3.16
C ILE A 399 -4.52 3.63 2.24
N ASP A 400 -3.30 3.48 1.71
CA ASP A 400 -2.89 2.32 0.92
C ASP A 400 -2.06 1.25 1.68
N GLY A 401 -1.65 1.57 2.91
CA GLY A 401 -0.79 0.71 3.73
C GLY A 401 0.69 1.12 3.74
N VAL A 402 1.04 2.21 3.05
CA VAL A 402 2.38 2.81 3.00
C VAL A 402 2.31 4.22 3.59
N VAL A 403 3.48 4.77 3.96
CA VAL A 403 3.62 6.16 4.40
C VAL A 403 4.74 6.80 3.57
N GLU A 404 4.34 7.70 2.67
CA GLU A 404 5.24 8.38 1.75
C GLU A 404 6.01 9.45 2.50
N VAL A 405 7.29 9.18 2.79
CA VAL A 405 8.22 10.18 3.32
C VAL A 405 9.33 10.41 2.31
N THR A 406 9.41 11.63 1.78
CA THR A 406 10.55 12.08 1.00
C THR A 406 11.69 12.56 1.90
N SER A 407 12.93 12.22 1.55
CA SER A 407 14.12 12.84 2.14
C SER A 407 14.04 14.35 2.00
N GLY A 408 14.16 15.09 3.11
CA GLY A 408 14.11 16.55 3.13
C GLY A 408 15.29 17.24 2.43
N HIS A 409 16.26 16.48 1.93
CA HIS A 409 17.45 16.98 1.24
C HIS A 409 17.57 16.43 -0.19
N PRO A 410 18.17 17.20 -1.13
CA PRO A 410 18.54 16.74 -2.47
C PRO A 410 19.47 15.52 -2.47
N THR A 411 19.65 14.93 -3.67
CA THR A 411 20.70 13.93 -3.91
C THR A 411 22.09 14.48 -3.57
N ASP A 412 22.99 13.61 -3.14
CA ASP A 412 24.39 13.90 -2.79
C ASP A 412 24.58 14.92 -1.64
N TRP A 413 23.56 15.17 -0.82
CA TRP A 413 23.60 16.09 0.32
C TRP A 413 24.78 15.86 1.28
N ALA A 414 25.17 14.59 1.51
CA ALA A 414 26.29 14.23 2.38
C ALA A 414 27.67 14.70 1.87
N THR A 415 27.77 15.25 0.66
CA THR A 415 29.00 15.87 0.16
C THR A 415 29.26 17.23 0.85
N PRO A 416 30.52 17.59 1.19
CA PRO A 416 30.84 18.86 1.85
C PRO A 416 30.32 20.08 1.09
N ASP A 417 30.45 20.11 -0.23
CA ASP A 417 30.02 21.20 -1.12
C ASP A 417 28.50 21.47 -1.08
N GLN A 418 27.71 20.53 -0.54
CA GLN A 418 26.25 20.66 -0.44
C GLN A 418 25.82 21.03 0.98
N HIS A 419 25.99 20.14 1.97
CA HIS A 419 25.56 20.42 3.34
C HIS A 419 26.46 21.45 4.03
N GLY A 420 27.76 21.48 3.73
CA GLY A 420 28.71 22.46 4.29
C GLY A 420 28.36 23.87 3.82
N THR A 421 28.18 24.07 2.51
CA THR A 421 27.70 25.35 1.96
C THR A 421 26.33 25.74 2.52
N SER A 422 25.39 24.79 2.68
CA SER A 422 24.09 25.10 3.30
C SER A 422 24.22 25.46 4.79
N PHE A 423 25.13 24.81 5.52
CA PHE A 423 25.40 25.09 6.93
C PHE A 423 26.05 26.46 7.11
N ASP A 424 27.00 26.82 6.24
CA ASP A 424 27.62 28.15 6.22
C ASP A 424 26.59 29.26 5.98
N ASN A 425 25.78 29.14 4.91
CA ASN A 425 24.80 30.16 4.53
C ASN A 425 23.63 30.34 5.50
N ASN A 426 23.22 29.29 6.25
CA ASN A 426 21.99 29.30 7.06
C ASN A 426 22.23 29.11 8.57
N GLY A 427 23.46 28.75 8.96
CA GLY A 427 23.84 28.39 10.32
C GLY A 427 23.20 27.08 10.83
N PRO A 428 23.64 26.60 12.01
CA PRO A 428 23.13 25.35 12.61
C PRO A 428 21.63 25.40 12.93
N GLY A 429 21.08 26.59 13.20
CA GLY A 429 19.69 26.78 13.58
C GLY A 429 18.69 26.23 12.56
N ALA A 430 18.98 26.38 11.25
CA ALA A 430 18.13 25.89 10.17
C ALA A 430 17.98 24.35 10.18
N CYS A 431 18.98 23.62 10.67
CA CYS A 431 18.99 22.16 10.71
C CYS A 431 18.24 21.59 11.94
N THR A 432 18.14 22.36 13.03
CA THR A 432 17.64 21.86 14.33
C THR A 432 16.21 21.32 14.32
N ALA A 433 15.37 21.80 13.40
CA ALA A 433 13.98 21.36 13.26
C ALA A 433 13.85 19.88 12.86
N CYS A 434 14.83 19.32 12.15
CA CYS A 434 14.85 17.93 11.69
C CYS A 434 15.94 17.10 12.39
N HIS A 435 17.11 17.69 12.62
CA HIS A 435 18.29 17.01 13.20
C HIS A 435 18.36 17.09 14.74
N GLY A 436 17.36 17.71 15.38
CA GLY A 436 17.30 17.88 16.82
C GLY A 436 17.99 19.16 17.28
N ALA A 437 17.61 19.65 18.47
CA ALA A 437 18.16 20.90 19.02
C ALA A 437 19.68 20.84 19.27
N ALA A 438 20.25 19.65 19.44
CA ALA A 438 21.69 19.41 19.60
C ALA A 438 22.37 18.91 18.31
N LEU A 439 21.64 18.80 17.20
CA LEU A 439 22.10 18.21 15.93
C LEU A 439 22.62 16.76 16.06
N ASP A 440 22.14 16.06 17.09
CA ASP A 440 22.49 14.70 17.51
C ASP A 440 21.66 13.61 16.80
N GLY A 441 20.84 14.00 15.82
CA GLY A 441 20.06 13.14 14.93
C GLY A 441 18.59 13.50 14.91
N GLY A 442 18.02 13.86 16.06
CA GLY A 442 16.62 14.25 16.20
C GLY A 442 15.65 13.29 15.49
N PHE A 443 14.69 13.86 14.77
CA PHE A 443 13.74 13.10 13.95
C PHE A 443 14.40 12.43 12.74
N SER A 444 15.39 13.09 12.12
CA SER A 444 16.06 12.58 10.91
C SER A 444 16.85 11.29 11.12
N GLY A 445 17.26 11.00 12.36
CA GLY A 445 18.21 9.93 12.70
C GLY A 445 19.65 10.19 12.24
N VAL A 446 19.94 11.32 11.57
CA VAL A 446 21.24 11.67 11.02
C VAL A 446 21.93 12.72 11.90
N SER A 447 22.83 12.26 12.77
CA SER A 447 23.68 13.11 13.60
C SER A 447 24.88 13.66 12.81
N CYS A 448 25.34 14.88 13.09
CA CYS A 448 26.63 15.36 12.61
C CYS A 448 27.79 14.43 13.02
N ASP A 449 27.74 13.90 14.25
CA ASP A 449 28.74 12.97 14.78
C ASP A 449 28.82 11.63 14.00
N SER A 450 27.74 11.26 13.31
CA SER A 450 27.71 10.01 12.52
C SER A 450 28.71 9.99 11.36
N CYS A 451 29.21 11.15 10.94
CA CYS A 451 30.26 11.29 9.93
C CYS A 451 31.49 12.03 10.49
N HIS A 452 31.31 13.14 11.19
CA HIS A 452 32.44 14.00 11.59
C HIS A 452 33.33 13.40 12.69
N SER A 453 32.76 12.65 13.65
CA SER A 453 33.53 12.04 14.75
C SER A 453 34.50 10.94 14.28
N ALA A 454 34.33 10.41 13.05
CA ALA A 454 35.28 9.50 12.43
C ALA A 454 36.56 10.21 11.95
N SER A 455 36.48 11.51 11.66
CA SER A 455 37.60 12.33 11.19
C SER A 455 38.29 13.09 12.33
N SER A 456 37.54 13.65 13.28
CA SER A 456 38.07 14.17 14.55
C SER A 456 37.09 13.89 15.69
N PRO A 457 37.48 13.15 16.76
CA PRO A 457 36.59 12.90 17.91
C PRO A 457 36.10 14.15 18.63
N ASN A 458 36.78 15.29 18.44
CA ASN A 458 36.44 16.59 19.03
C ASN A 458 36.15 17.64 17.93
N TRP A 459 35.70 17.23 16.74
CA TRP A 459 35.53 18.07 15.55
C TRP A 459 34.79 19.40 15.77
N THR A 460 33.88 19.45 16.76
CA THR A 460 33.14 20.66 17.13
C THR A 460 34.01 21.74 17.78
N THR A 461 35.17 21.39 18.34
CA THR A 461 36.08 22.29 19.08
C THR A 461 37.50 22.32 18.50
N ASP A 462 37.82 21.35 17.65
CA ASP A 462 39.08 21.26 16.90
C ASP A 462 39.07 22.26 15.74
N CYS A 463 39.59 23.47 15.97
CA CYS A 463 39.63 24.52 14.93
C CYS A 463 40.38 24.04 13.68
N THR A 464 41.40 23.19 13.83
CA THR A 464 42.21 22.68 12.71
C THR A 464 41.48 21.67 11.83
N PHE A 465 40.33 21.15 12.29
CA PHE A 465 39.46 20.28 11.49
C PHE A 465 38.77 21.02 10.33
N CYS A 466 38.38 22.29 10.53
CA CYS A 466 37.70 23.11 9.51
C CYS A 466 38.60 24.20 8.91
N HIS A 467 39.21 25.03 9.76
CA HIS A 467 40.12 26.12 9.34
C HIS A 467 41.49 25.59 8.88
N GLY A 468 41.76 24.32 9.14
CA GLY A 468 42.89 23.56 8.62
C GLY A 468 44.17 23.65 9.47
N GLY A 469 45.26 23.12 8.90
CA GLY A 469 46.55 23.04 9.58
C GLY A 469 47.72 22.66 8.68
N SER A 470 47.69 23.08 7.40
CA SER A 470 48.79 22.85 6.45
C SER A 470 50.03 23.65 6.79
N ASP A 471 49.82 24.89 7.21
CA ASP A 471 50.87 25.89 7.38
C ASP A 471 51.45 25.79 8.79
N ASN A 472 50.57 25.69 9.79
CA ASN A 472 50.90 25.49 11.19
C ASN A 472 49.72 24.84 11.94
N GLN A 473 49.89 24.59 13.25
CA GLN A 473 48.92 23.92 14.12
C GLN A 473 48.09 24.90 14.99
N THR A 474 48.06 26.19 14.65
CA THR A 474 47.40 27.20 15.49
C THR A 474 45.87 27.25 15.34
N GLY A 475 45.34 26.74 14.22
CA GLY A 475 43.92 26.80 13.90
C GLY A 475 43.43 28.16 13.39
N ALA A 476 44.30 29.19 13.33
CA ALA A 476 44.02 30.40 12.54
C ALA A 476 44.14 30.04 11.05
N PRO A 477 43.15 30.34 10.20
CA PRO A 477 42.92 29.59 8.95
C PRO A 477 44.03 29.74 7.90
N PRO A 478 44.76 28.64 7.57
CA PRO A 478 45.31 28.44 6.23
C PRO A 478 44.24 28.06 5.19
N PHE A 479 43.07 27.57 5.62
CA PHE A 479 41.91 27.31 4.76
C PHE A 479 40.67 28.08 5.24
N GLY A 480 40.00 28.77 4.31
CA GLY A 480 38.62 29.23 4.52
C GLY A 480 37.63 28.07 4.53
N VAL A 481 36.43 28.29 5.07
CA VAL A 481 35.40 27.25 5.25
C VAL A 481 34.83 26.69 3.95
N SER A 482 35.06 27.35 2.80
CA SER A 482 34.73 26.82 1.46
C SER A 482 35.99 26.36 0.69
N GLY A 483 37.11 26.12 1.38
CA GLY A 483 38.35 25.58 0.82
C GLY A 483 39.30 26.63 0.22
N GLU A 484 39.07 27.92 0.48
CA GLU A 484 39.97 29.00 0.06
C GLU A 484 41.35 28.87 0.70
N THR A 485 42.43 28.96 -0.08
CA THR A 485 43.83 28.83 0.41
C THR A 485 44.70 30.04 0.15
N ALA A 486 44.17 31.06 -0.52
CA ALA A 486 44.96 32.21 -0.92
C ALA A 486 45.02 33.25 0.22
N PRO A 487 46.21 33.61 0.75
CA PRO A 487 46.34 34.66 1.77
C PRO A 487 45.93 36.04 1.25
N THR A 488 45.74 36.19 -0.07
CA THR A 488 45.16 37.38 -0.70
C THR A 488 43.63 37.47 -0.58
N GLY A 489 42.96 36.42 -0.09
CA GLY A 489 41.53 36.40 0.21
C GLY A 489 41.23 36.69 1.69
N LEU A 490 40.13 37.41 1.96
CA LEU A 490 39.79 37.84 3.33
C LEU A 490 39.57 36.68 4.31
N HIS A 491 39.16 35.51 3.83
CA HIS A 491 38.85 34.32 4.64
C HIS A 491 40.11 33.65 5.21
N VAL A 492 41.28 33.88 4.61
CA VAL A 492 42.59 33.33 5.02
C VAL A 492 43.47 34.47 5.55
N GLY A 493 43.80 35.45 4.71
CA GLY A 493 44.55 36.65 5.09
C GLY A 493 45.93 36.40 5.70
N ALA A 494 46.39 37.35 6.52
CA ALA A 494 47.68 37.33 7.19
C ALA A 494 47.67 36.62 8.57
N HIS A 495 46.75 35.67 8.82
CA HIS A 495 46.61 34.99 10.11
C HIS A 495 47.93 34.40 10.65
N SER A 496 48.57 33.51 9.89
CA SER A 496 49.80 32.82 10.28
C SER A 496 50.95 33.78 10.66
N ALA A 497 51.01 34.95 10.02
CA ALA A 497 52.01 35.97 10.33
C ALA A 497 51.82 36.61 11.72
N HIS A 498 50.60 36.57 12.28
CA HIS A 498 50.28 37.17 13.58
C HIS A 498 50.28 36.15 14.72
N VAL A 499 49.80 34.93 14.48
CA VAL A 499 49.64 33.89 15.53
C VAL A 499 50.89 33.04 15.78
N GLU A 500 51.98 33.29 15.06
CA GLU A 500 53.28 32.64 15.27
C GLU A 500 54.36 33.63 15.75
N ASP A 501 55.44 33.09 16.31
CA ASP A 501 56.64 33.86 16.62
C ASP A 501 57.34 34.28 15.31
N THR A 502 57.39 35.58 15.02
CA THR A 502 58.08 36.11 13.83
C THR A 502 59.46 36.68 14.19
N ALA A 503 60.19 37.17 13.20
CA ALA A 503 61.40 37.98 13.45
C ALA A 503 61.09 39.34 14.09
N MET A 504 59.82 39.77 14.12
CA MET A 504 59.40 41.11 14.54
C MET A 504 58.61 41.12 15.87
N HIS A 505 57.78 40.11 16.15
CA HIS A 505 56.98 40.05 17.39
C HIS A 505 56.83 38.62 17.90
N LYS A 506 56.34 38.51 19.14
CA LYS A 506 55.80 37.26 19.69
C LYS A 506 54.42 36.97 19.08
N SER A 507 54.01 35.71 19.06
CA SER A 507 52.66 35.33 18.63
C SER A 507 51.58 36.11 19.39
N PHE A 508 50.60 36.63 18.64
CA PHE A 508 49.37 37.16 19.19
C PHE A 508 48.33 36.03 19.32
N PRO A 509 47.61 35.94 20.45
CA PRO A 509 46.50 35.03 20.56
C PRO A 509 45.26 35.59 19.81
N CYS A 510 44.33 34.71 19.39
CA CYS A 510 43.28 35.07 18.42
C CYS A 510 42.25 36.09 18.96
N GLU A 511 42.02 36.07 20.27
CA GLU A 511 41.17 37.01 20.99
C GLU A 511 41.69 38.46 20.96
N ALA A 512 42.96 38.69 20.58
CA ALA A 512 43.47 40.03 20.30
C ALA A 512 42.75 40.71 19.11
N CYS A 513 42.24 39.92 18.15
CA CYS A 513 41.64 40.43 16.91
C CYS A 513 40.11 40.25 16.83
N HIS A 514 39.58 39.12 17.28
CA HIS A 514 38.16 38.80 17.21
C HIS A 514 37.73 37.93 18.40
N LEU A 515 36.44 37.80 18.68
CA LEU A 515 35.99 36.81 19.66
C LEU A 515 36.31 35.39 19.15
N THR A 516 37.07 34.62 19.93
CA THR A 516 37.35 33.21 19.61
C THR A 516 36.13 32.35 19.97
N PRO A 517 35.53 31.62 19.02
CA PRO A 517 34.42 30.71 19.31
C PRO A 517 34.89 29.54 20.19
N THR A 518 34.00 29.02 21.05
CA THR A 518 34.31 27.84 21.87
C THR A 518 34.06 26.54 21.12
N ASP A 519 33.18 26.57 20.11
CA ASP A 519 32.80 25.45 19.27
C ASP A 519 32.18 25.93 17.94
N VAL A 520 31.98 25.01 16.99
CA VAL A 520 31.39 25.28 15.66
C VAL A 520 29.96 25.86 15.71
N PHE A 521 29.22 25.67 16.81
CA PHE A 521 27.85 26.14 17.00
C PHE A 521 27.78 27.45 17.78
N SER A 522 28.93 28.02 18.15
CA SER A 522 29.04 29.28 18.87
C SER A 522 28.38 30.40 18.07
N ARG A 523 27.66 31.26 18.78
CA ARG A 523 26.95 32.40 18.18
C ARG A 523 27.94 33.32 17.48
N SER A 524 27.66 33.66 16.22
CA SER A 524 28.56 34.43 15.33
C SER A 524 29.91 33.75 15.09
N HIS A 525 29.90 32.41 14.95
CA HIS A 525 30.96 31.70 14.24
C HIS A 525 30.57 31.39 12.78
N ILE A 526 29.32 30.93 12.57
CA ILE A 526 28.78 30.57 11.26
C ILE A 526 27.40 31.20 11.09
N ASP A 527 27.33 32.31 10.34
CA ASP A 527 26.11 33.08 10.06
C ASP A 527 26.04 33.67 8.63
N GLY A 528 26.73 33.03 7.67
CA GLY A 528 26.60 33.29 6.23
C GLY A 528 27.61 34.26 5.62
N GLY A 529 28.62 34.70 6.38
CA GLY A 529 29.66 35.62 5.91
C GLY A 529 30.95 34.98 5.39
N GLY A 530 31.28 33.74 5.78
CA GLY A 530 32.57 33.10 5.50
C GLY A 530 33.80 33.82 6.12
N VAL A 531 33.59 34.83 6.97
CA VAL A 531 34.61 35.65 7.62
C VAL A 531 34.23 35.91 9.08
N ALA A 532 35.21 35.92 9.98
CA ALA A 532 34.97 36.23 11.40
C ALA A 532 34.83 37.75 11.65
N GLU A 533 33.99 38.12 12.61
CA GLU A 533 33.84 39.50 13.09
C GLU A 533 35.09 39.98 13.84
N VAL A 534 35.90 40.80 13.18
CA VAL A 534 37.07 41.45 13.81
C VAL A 534 36.61 42.52 14.80
N THR A 535 36.55 42.14 16.07
CA THR A 535 36.38 43.03 17.23
C THR A 535 37.65 42.98 18.08
N PHE A 536 38.58 43.91 17.85
CA PHE A 536 39.79 44.07 18.67
C PHE A 536 39.38 44.14 20.16
N SER A 537 39.92 43.25 20.99
CA SER A 537 39.40 43.07 22.35
C SER A 537 39.87 44.16 23.31
N GLU A 538 39.09 44.36 24.37
CA GLU A 538 39.33 45.35 25.44
C GLU A 538 40.55 45.01 26.34
N ALA A 539 41.46 44.13 25.89
CA ALA A 539 42.60 43.63 26.67
C ALA A 539 43.76 44.66 26.82
N ASP A 540 43.72 45.76 26.08
CA ASP A 540 44.57 46.94 26.28
C ASP A 540 43.69 48.21 26.24
N GLU A 541 43.39 48.79 27.40
CA GLU A 541 42.52 49.97 27.58
C GLU A 541 43.03 51.26 26.90
N THR A 542 44.10 51.20 26.11
CA THR A 542 44.81 52.38 25.57
C THR A 542 44.71 52.60 24.06
N HIS A 543 44.21 51.64 23.27
CA HIS A 543 44.19 51.75 21.80
C HIS A 543 42.88 51.24 21.17
N GLU A 544 42.22 52.05 20.32
CA GLU A 544 40.96 51.71 19.64
C GLU A 544 41.21 51.31 18.17
N GLY A 545 41.70 50.09 17.96
CA GLY A 545 41.86 49.52 16.62
C GLY A 545 40.53 49.41 15.88
N VAL A 546 40.51 49.71 14.57
CA VAL A 546 39.30 49.68 13.73
C VAL A 546 39.53 48.83 12.48
N TYR A 547 38.72 47.80 12.31
CA TYR A 547 38.66 46.97 11.11
C TYR A 547 37.43 47.32 10.25
N VAL A 548 37.65 47.58 8.96
CA VAL A 548 36.57 47.75 7.98
C VAL A 548 36.99 47.07 6.67
N ASN A 549 36.27 46.02 6.27
CA ASN A 549 36.38 45.39 4.95
C ASN A 549 37.83 45.12 4.49
N GLY A 550 38.58 44.35 5.28
CA GLY A 550 39.98 44.03 5.01
C GLY A 550 41.00 45.12 5.34
N THR A 551 40.58 46.29 5.82
CA THR A 551 41.50 47.36 6.28
C THR A 551 41.52 47.43 7.80
N CYS A 552 42.69 47.23 8.39
CA CYS A 552 42.95 47.54 9.80
C CYS A 552 43.51 48.96 9.90
N SER A 553 43.02 49.76 10.84
CA SER A 553 43.39 51.16 11.02
C SER A 553 43.41 51.54 12.50
N ARG A 554 43.99 52.70 12.84
CA ARG A 554 44.21 53.15 14.23
C ARG A 554 45.04 52.16 15.04
N LEU A 555 46.08 51.62 14.41
CA LEU A 555 47.01 50.68 15.02
C LEU A 555 48.31 51.40 15.43
N TYR A 556 48.93 51.02 16.55
CA TYR A 556 50.30 51.43 16.85
C TYR A 556 51.34 50.54 16.13
N CYS A 557 51.03 49.25 15.98
CA CYS A 557 51.67 48.35 15.01
C CYS A 557 51.26 48.72 13.58
N HIS A 558 52.06 48.34 12.57
CA HIS A 558 51.89 48.83 11.17
C HIS A 558 51.78 50.38 11.06
N GLY A 559 52.39 51.08 12.03
CA GLY A 559 52.44 52.54 12.15
C GLY A 559 53.83 52.97 12.62
N ASN A 560 53.92 54.09 13.36
CA ASN A 560 55.22 54.57 13.87
C ASN A 560 55.70 53.87 15.17
N GLY A 561 54.97 52.87 15.67
CA GLY A 561 55.28 52.18 16.94
C GLY A 561 55.11 53.05 18.20
N ARG A 562 54.42 54.19 18.11
CA ARG A 562 54.28 55.20 19.19
C ARG A 562 52.86 55.78 19.35
N SER A 563 51.99 55.59 18.38
CA SER A 563 50.65 56.19 18.31
C SER A 563 49.78 55.42 17.32
N ASP A 564 48.45 55.49 17.46
CA ASP A 564 47.45 54.89 16.57
C ASP A 564 47.37 55.56 15.18
N ASN A 565 48.49 55.61 14.48
CA ASN A 565 48.62 56.20 13.14
C ASN A 565 48.88 55.14 12.05
N GLY A 566 48.94 53.87 12.43
CA GLY A 566 49.14 52.73 11.55
C GLY A 566 47.90 52.34 10.78
N THR A 567 48.12 51.73 9.62
CA THR A 567 47.07 51.18 8.74
C THR A 567 47.69 50.03 7.96
N ALA A 568 46.99 48.90 7.90
CA ALA A 568 47.39 47.71 7.17
C ALA A 568 46.23 47.17 6.35
N GLN A 569 46.53 46.49 5.24
CA GLN A 569 45.55 45.61 4.60
C GLN A 569 45.73 44.21 5.17
N TRP A 570 44.63 43.55 5.47
CA TRP A 570 44.56 42.22 6.06
C TRP A 570 45.22 41.13 5.18
N THR A 571 45.31 41.40 3.88
CA THR A 571 45.82 40.50 2.83
C THR A 571 47.19 40.94 2.30
N ASP A 572 47.86 41.88 2.97
CA ASP A 572 49.21 42.35 2.62
C ASP A 572 50.26 41.59 3.43
N ASP A 573 51.07 40.77 2.74
CA ASP A 573 52.14 39.95 3.29
C ASP A 573 53.53 40.62 3.18
N SER A 574 53.57 41.93 2.89
CA SER A 574 54.81 42.70 2.77
C SER A 574 55.70 42.59 4.02
N ALA A 575 56.91 42.06 3.81
CA ALA A 575 57.90 41.91 4.87
C ALA A 575 58.31 43.27 5.47
N LEU A 576 58.06 43.44 6.77
CA LEU A 576 58.45 44.62 7.53
C LEU A 576 59.92 44.57 7.96
N ASP A 577 60.55 45.74 8.00
CA ASP A 577 61.89 45.95 8.56
C ASP A 577 61.87 46.98 9.72
N CYS A 578 63.03 47.25 10.31
CA CYS A 578 63.13 48.23 11.39
C CYS A 578 62.67 49.64 10.96
N SER A 579 62.91 50.03 9.70
CA SER A 579 62.57 51.36 9.18
C SER A 579 61.07 51.56 8.93
N SER A 580 60.36 50.44 8.70
CA SER A 580 58.91 50.38 8.47
C SER A 580 58.11 50.94 9.65
N CYS A 581 58.63 50.79 10.88
CA CYS A 581 58.08 51.42 12.08
C CYS A 581 58.96 52.57 12.61
N HIS A 582 60.27 52.34 12.75
CA HIS A 582 61.22 53.30 13.34
C HIS A 582 61.85 54.23 12.30
N THR A 583 61.02 55.07 11.69
CA THR A 583 61.53 56.14 10.81
C THR A 583 62.41 57.12 11.59
N ILE A 584 63.67 57.32 11.13
CA ILE A 584 64.75 57.97 11.91
C ILE A 584 64.47 59.45 12.27
N GLY A 585 63.49 60.09 11.63
CA GLY A 585 63.00 61.44 12.00
C GLY A 585 61.84 61.49 13.02
N ASN A 586 61.16 60.36 13.29
CA ASN A 586 59.94 60.32 14.12
C ASN A 586 60.09 59.53 15.44
N MET A 587 61.28 59.02 15.74
CA MET A 587 61.60 58.44 17.04
C MET A 587 61.55 59.49 18.17
N SER A 588 61.46 59.06 19.42
CA SER A 588 61.39 59.96 20.59
C SER A 588 62.74 60.64 20.88
N GLY A 589 62.74 61.70 21.69
CA GLY A 589 63.98 62.34 22.15
C GLY A 589 64.92 62.77 21.03
N GLN A 590 66.23 62.52 21.19
CA GLN A 590 67.29 62.91 20.25
C GLN A 590 67.88 61.74 19.45
N HIS A 591 67.06 60.71 19.13
CA HIS A 591 67.54 59.54 18.37
C HIS A 591 68.18 59.92 17.02
N PHE A 592 67.63 60.93 16.32
CA PHE A 592 68.18 61.41 15.05
C PHE A 592 69.67 61.80 15.15
N LEU A 593 70.07 62.50 16.21
CA LEU A 593 71.45 62.95 16.41
C LEU A 593 72.40 61.76 16.64
N HIS A 594 71.98 60.79 17.45
CA HIS A 594 72.79 59.61 17.77
C HIS A 594 72.95 58.69 16.55
N VAL A 595 71.86 58.43 15.83
CA VAL A 595 71.88 57.60 14.61
C VAL A 595 72.65 58.28 13.48
N GLN A 596 72.52 59.61 13.31
CA GLN A 596 73.34 60.37 12.35
C GLN A 596 74.82 60.39 12.76
N GLY A 597 75.12 60.37 14.06
CA GLY A 597 76.47 60.21 14.61
C GLY A 597 77.07 58.79 14.45
N GLY A 598 76.32 57.84 13.91
CA GLY A 598 76.78 56.46 13.68
C GLY A 598 76.59 55.51 14.87
N VAL A 599 75.86 55.92 15.93
CA VAL A 599 75.49 55.04 17.04
C VAL A 599 74.44 54.04 16.56
N GLY A 600 74.66 52.76 16.85
CA GLY A 600 73.78 51.66 16.45
C GLY A 600 72.62 51.43 17.43
N CYS A 601 71.54 50.84 16.93
CA CYS A 601 70.40 50.41 17.74
C CYS A 601 70.83 49.50 18.90
N ALA A 602 71.80 48.60 18.65
CA ALA A 602 72.30 47.67 19.67
C ALA A 602 73.10 48.33 20.80
N ASP A 603 73.65 49.52 20.60
CA ASP A 603 74.41 50.23 21.65
C ASP A 603 73.50 50.73 22.78
N CYS A 604 72.23 51.02 22.47
CA CYS A 604 71.22 51.43 23.45
C CYS A 604 70.18 50.35 23.77
N HIS A 605 69.86 49.45 22.83
CA HIS A 605 68.80 48.45 22.95
C HIS A 605 69.35 47.01 22.96
N ALA A 606 70.53 46.77 23.53
CA ALA A 606 71.14 45.42 23.66
C ALA A 606 70.24 44.41 24.43
N ASP A 607 69.25 44.91 25.19
CA ASP A 607 68.24 44.05 25.81
C ASP A 607 67.11 43.60 24.89
N THR A 608 67.01 44.15 23.68
CA THR A 608 65.97 43.82 22.68
C THR A 608 66.58 43.29 21.39
N VAL A 609 67.63 43.93 20.88
CA VAL A 609 68.29 43.59 19.60
C VAL A 609 69.69 43.02 19.82
N SER A 610 70.13 42.09 18.96
CA SER A 610 71.51 41.55 18.98
C SER A 610 72.48 42.32 18.07
N ASN A 611 71.95 43.09 17.13
CA ASN A 611 72.66 43.97 16.20
C ASN A 611 71.66 45.03 15.67
N ASN A 612 72.09 45.90 14.76
CA ASN A 612 71.27 47.02 14.28
C ASN A 612 70.09 46.62 13.36
N THR A 613 69.90 45.34 13.05
CA THR A 613 68.85 44.82 12.15
C THR A 613 68.12 43.58 12.69
N THR A 614 68.49 43.05 13.86
CA THR A 614 67.97 41.76 14.36
C THR A 614 67.46 41.88 15.80
N ILE A 615 66.16 41.67 16.00
CA ILE A 615 65.56 41.51 17.32
C ILE A 615 65.93 40.12 17.84
N SER A 616 66.51 40.06 19.04
CA SER A 616 66.95 38.79 19.66
C SER A 616 66.16 38.40 20.91
N LYS A 617 65.41 39.36 21.48
CA LYS A 617 64.53 39.14 22.63
C LYS A 617 63.13 39.67 22.30
N LEU A 618 62.38 38.93 21.47
CA LEU A 618 61.05 39.32 20.96
C LEU A 618 60.08 39.81 22.05
N LYS A 619 60.12 39.23 23.25
CA LYS A 619 59.31 39.68 24.41
C LYS A 619 59.57 41.14 24.86
N ASN A 620 60.64 41.75 24.38
CA ASN A 620 61.05 43.14 24.63
C ASN A 620 60.83 44.04 23.39
N HIS A 621 60.09 43.57 22.37
CA HIS A 621 59.74 44.33 21.18
C HIS A 621 58.24 44.23 20.97
N ILE A 622 57.56 45.36 20.74
CA ILE A 622 56.09 45.43 20.61
C ILE A 622 55.42 44.92 21.92
N ASN A 623 55.81 45.52 23.06
CA ASN A 623 55.29 45.20 24.40
C ASN A 623 54.87 46.44 25.22
N GLY A 624 54.66 47.58 24.55
CA GLY A 624 54.30 48.86 25.18
C GLY A 624 55.39 49.56 26.01
N SER A 625 56.58 48.95 26.17
CA SER A 625 57.67 49.48 27.00
C SER A 625 58.98 49.62 26.21
N ILE A 626 59.75 50.69 26.47
CA ILE A 626 61.06 50.91 25.84
C ILE A 626 62.16 50.42 26.80
N GLN A 627 62.91 49.38 26.41
CA GLN A 627 64.06 48.90 27.18
C GLN A 627 65.35 49.53 26.64
N VAL A 628 66.10 50.21 27.51
CA VAL A 628 67.40 50.84 27.20
C VAL A 628 68.43 50.34 28.20
N THR A 629 69.58 49.86 27.71
CA THR A 629 70.66 49.27 28.52
C THR A 629 71.70 50.28 29.01
N VAL A 630 71.61 51.53 28.58
CA VAL A 630 72.53 52.60 29.02
C VAL A 630 72.20 52.96 30.47
N THR A 631 73.17 52.77 31.38
CA THR A 631 72.99 53.16 32.78
C THR A 631 72.89 54.68 32.92
N THR A 632 71.81 55.11 33.58
CA THR A 632 71.49 56.47 34.03
C THR A 632 71.42 57.54 32.93
N TRP A 633 70.21 57.75 32.41
CA TRP A 633 69.72 59.11 32.14
C TRP A 633 69.02 59.62 33.40
N ASP A 634 69.50 60.71 33.98
CA ASP A 634 68.98 61.28 35.24
C ASP A 634 68.00 62.45 35.01
N GLY A 635 67.70 62.76 33.75
CA GLY A 635 66.91 63.91 33.32
C GLY A 635 67.74 65.14 32.91
N GLN A 636 69.07 65.15 33.12
CA GLN A 636 69.99 66.24 32.72
C GLN A 636 71.33 65.76 32.10
N GLY A 637 71.61 64.45 32.08
CA GLY A 637 72.79 63.91 31.42
C GLY A 637 72.71 62.42 31.13
N CYS A 638 73.63 61.95 30.29
CA CYS A 638 73.87 60.54 29.97
C CYS A 638 75.21 60.08 30.57
N SER A 639 75.49 58.77 30.55
CA SER A 639 76.76 58.21 31.04
C SER A 639 77.99 58.92 30.46
N PRO A 640 79.01 59.25 31.30
CA PRO A 640 80.26 59.86 30.84
C PRO A 640 81.05 59.02 29.83
N ALA A 641 80.71 57.75 29.66
CA ALA A 641 81.28 56.88 28.62
C ALA A 641 80.80 57.23 27.21
N CYS A 642 79.73 58.02 27.07
CA CYS A 642 79.13 58.38 25.77
C CYS A 642 79.28 59.86 25.41
N HIS A 643 79.24 60.76 26.41
CA HIS A 643 79.24 62.23 26.22
C HIS A 643 80.23 62.97 27.15
N GLU A 644 81.27 62.27 27.62
CA GLU A 644 82.29 62.79 28.54
C GLU A 644 81.68 63.52 29.76
N SER A 645 82.13 64.74 30.07
CA SER A 645 81.57 65.56 31.16
C SER A 645 80.60 66.65 30.66
N GLU A 646 80.04 66.51 29.46
CA GLU A 646 79.10 67.49 28.91
C GLU A 646 77.70 67.36 29.53
N ILE A 647 77.11 68.50 29.89
CA ILE A 647 75.78 68.63 30.50
C ILE A 647 74.86 69.26 29.45
N TRP A 648 73.67 68.69 29.23
CA TRP A 648 72.84 68.94 28.05
C TRP A 648 71.45 69.50 28.39
#